data_AF-A0A832D1R2-F1
#
_entry.id   AF-A0A832D1R2-F1
#
_cell.length_a   1.000
_cell.length_b   1.000
_cell.length_c   1.000
_cell.angle_alpha   90.00
_cell.angle_beta   90.00
_cell.angle_gamma   90.00
#
_symmetry.space_group_name_H-M   'P 1'
#
loop_
_entity.id
_entity.type
_entity.pdbx_description
1 polymer ?
#
loop_
_entity_poly.entity_id
_entity_poly.type
_entity_poly.pdbx_seq_one_letter_code
_entity_poly.pdbx_strand_id
1 'polypeptide(L)'
;MKFKSIILSITLLIFYNSNFAQYGWGSRYDPGDVIGEQLYAQVKSVLGEQYTVWYYVLDSMFNKNYTYDEIIDPYNQLQGKVFFISHPVYESDHLYPPYYESSYSRPDSSIVGIFSNGSIIWHSEPISLVKLDTIKYGLYHDYSIPDEIFAIKDINRDGKVDILLMTDALWIISWDGTAGTIINDIDPTDKTSKLLSSDTYRLIFTNEDDIYEILSYWFDYDSTYSKFPPLNIPTRPYVTYGWNGEKYGLWDDVVQIGLNEFPIANKLTGKVSCKVEFMPNEDSSYLFKYTIKNDETSSQNIHQFTLENMTEDKRVYIEDGIWTNGVFDSSGINWGEVMGSDVVLAGEEKSGFLVKSKKLPNIKKFYLQADGLRIAYSRDLGKPYDPLSVINNIRTNSYSGFTIVPSGQPYSLILNNFLDTLLYFNQSSLQLGWIKNQPTANKYDSLFNLAKTQLQQNNNNAARTTLQTVLQEVNIDSTNNLTSEAYALIKYNTEYLLSKLSEQSVLDISSINPAMSLVNPGAFTMAVKGTGFTTNSTVYFNGSARATTFISDSVLNAQILSTDVSAAGNYPVWVNDGTTNSDTLVYKVVSTLPQPVRPVLECVRNNGDGTYTAFFGYKNDNSVSVYIPVGNKNKFTPTPQDRGQPRVFESGRHYKVFTVNFNGSNLVWTLNGRTSTASSNSAPCN
;
A
#
# COMPACT_ATOMS: atom_id res chain seq x y z
N MET A 1 -58.53 27.19 -34.70
CA MET A 1 -57.85 28.20 -33.87
C MET A 1 -56.77 28.86 -34.72
N LYS A 2 -56.78 30.18 -34.85
CA LYS A 2 -55.61 30.92 -35.35
C LYS A 2 -54.60 30.94 -34.21
N PHE A 3 -53.37 30.48 -34.44
CA PHE A 3 -52.29 30.60 -33.48
C PHE A 3 -52.14 32.07 -33.10
N LYS A 4 -52.48 32.43 -31.87
CA LYS A 4 -52.08 33.70 -31.28
C LYS A 4 -50.77 33.40 -30.57
N SER A 5 -49.69 34.00 -31.07
CA SER A 5 -48.37 34.10 -30.43
C SER A 5 -47.64 32.79 -30.16
N ILE A 6 -46.47 32.60 -30.80
CA ILE A 6 -45.49 31.62 -30.34
C ILE A 6 -44.86 32.25 -29.08
N ILE A 7 -44.81 31.56 -27.95
CA ILE A 7 -44.07 32.05 -26.79
C ILE A 7 -42.67 31.43 -26.85
N LEU A 8 -41.62 32.25 -26.94
CA LEU A 8 -40.23 31.84 -26.78
C LEU A 8 -39.81 32.16 -25.34
N SER A 9 -39.43 31.18 -24.54
CA SER A 9 -38.67 31.52 -23.33
C SER A 9 -37.20 31.65 -23.68
N ILE A 10 -36.53 32.64 -23.09
CA ILE A 10 -35.11 32.92 -23.24
C ILE A 10 -34.42 32.72 -21.91
N THR A 11 -33.65 31.64 -21.77
CA THR A 11 -32.81 31.49 -20.58
C THR A 11 -31.50 32.24 -20.81
N LEU A 12 -31.17 33.16 -19.90
CA LEU A 12 -29.93 33.93 -19.90
C LEU A 12 -28.91 33.28 -18.98
N LEU A 13 -27.76 33.00 -19.57
CA LEU A 13 -26.59 32.49 -18.87
C LEU A 13 -25.51 33.56 -18.99
N ILE A 14 -25.25 34.26 -17.88
CA ILE A 14 -24.39 35.45 -17.85
C ILE A 14 -23.00 35.10 -17.30
N PHE A 15 -21.94 35.49 -18.00
CA PHE A 15 -20.56 35.34 -17.54
C PHE A 15 -20.03 36.62 -16.88
N TYR A 16 -20.02 36.66 -15.55
CA TYR A 16 -19.38 37.73 -14.75
C TYR A 16 -18.20 37.17 -13.94
N ASN A 17 -17.02 37.13 -14.56
CA ASN A 17 -15.77 36.58 -14.02
C ASN A 17 -15.80 35.07 -13.67
N SER A 18 -14.61 34.52 -13.49
CA SER A 18 -14.24 33.10 -13.63
C SER A 18 -14.66 32.13 -12.51
N ASN A 19 -15.87 32.22 -11.93
CA ASN A 19 -16.39 31.24 -10.95
C ASN A 19 -17.93 31.10 -11.07
N PHE A 20 -18.48 29.88 -10.87
CA PHE A 20 -19.89 29.54 -11.12
C PHE A 20 -20.59 28.87 -9.91
N ALA A 21 -21.92 29.07 -9.75
CA ALA A 21 -22.79 28.35 -8.81
C ALA A 21 -24.24 28.24 -9.32
N GLN A 22 -24.94 27.14 -9.01
CA GLN A 22 -26.36 26.91 -9.36
C GLN A 22 -27.28 27.00 -8.12
N TYR A 23 -28.46 27.60 -8.26
CA TYR A 23 -29.47 27.71 -7.18
C TYR A 23 -30.61 26.70 -7.31
N GLY A 24 -31.06 26.16 -6.17
CA GLY A 24 -32.30 25.38 -6.06
C GLY A 24 -33.54 26.27 -5.94
N TRP A 25 -34.68 25.70 -6.35
CA TRP A 25 -36.03 26.27 -6.44
C TRP A 25 -36.36 27.42 -5.47
N GLY A 26 -36.67 28.60 -6.04
CA GLY A 26 -37.56 29.58 -5.41
C GLY A 26 -37.06 31.01 -5.27
N SER A 27 -35.76 31.30 -5.41
CA SER A 27 -35.25 32.67 -5.33
C SER A 27 -35.02 33.27 -6.71
N ARG A 28 -36.09 33.86 -7.26
CA ARG A 28 -36.02 34.77 -8.41
C ARG A 28 -35.28 36.02 -7.98
N TYR A 29 -34.08 36.24 -8.50
CA TYR A 29 -33.40 37.52 -8.38
C TYR A 29 -33.24 38.10 -9.78
N ASP A 30 -33.61 39.37 -9.93
CA ASP A 30 -33.63 40.13 -11.17
C ASP A 30 -32.47 41.15 -11.11
N PRO A 31 -31.31 40.87 -11.71
CA PRO A 31 -30.19 41.79 -11.66
C PRO A 31 -30.28 42.92 -12.70
N GLY A 32 -31.37 43.04 -13.48
CA GLY A 32 -31.62 44.24 -14.26
C GLY A 32 -32.39 44.01 -15.56
N ASP A 33 -33.64 44.46 -15.56
CA ASP A 33 -34.56 44.65 -16.70
C ASP A 33 -33.88 45.11 -18.00
N VAL A 34 -32.79 45.89 -17.95
CA VAL A 34 -32.17 46.53 -19.13
C VAL A 34 -31.55 45.56 -20.13
N ILE A 35 -30.81 44.53 -19.69
CA ILE A 35 -30.18 43.57 -20.61
C ILE A 35 -31.25 42.65 -21.22
N GLY A 36 -32.19 42.19 -20.38
CA GLY A 36 -33.35 41.42 -20.81
C GLY A 36 -34.19 42.17 -21.85
N GLU A 37 -34.49 43.45 -21.62
CA GLU A 37 -35.22 44.32 -22.55
C GLU A 37 -34.47 44.59 -23.86
N GLN A 38 -33.14 44.82 -23.80
CA GLN A 38 -32.32 45.01 -25.00
C GLN A 38 -32.28 43.74 -25.85
N LEU A 39 -32.03 42.59 -25.23
CA LEU A 39 -32.04 41.31 -25.92
C LEU A 39 -33.44 41.01 -26.47
N TYR A 40 -34.49 41.27 -25.71
CA TYR A 40 -35.88 41.12 -26.14
C TYR A 40 -36.15 41.83 -27.47
N ALA A 41 -35.75 43.10 -27.58
CA ALA A 41 -35.92 43.88 -28.81
C ALA A 41 -35.12 43.29 -29.98
N GLN A 42 -33.89 42.85 -29.71
CA GLN A 42 -33.01 42.25 -30.71
C GLN A 42 -33.52 40.89 -31.21
N VAL A 43 -33.96 40.01 -30.31
CA VAL A 43 -34.51 38.69 -30.66
C VAL A 43 -35.78 38.83 -31.49
N LYS A 44 -36.67 39.78 -31.17
CA LYS A 44 -37.83 40.10 -32.02
C LYS A 44 -37.44 40.63 -33.39
N SER A 45 -36.41 41.46 -33.46
CA SER A 45 -35.88 41.96 -34.74
C SER A 45 -35.26 40.85 -35.60
N VAL A 46 -34.64 39.85 -34.98
CA VAL A 46 -33.92 38.78 -35.69
C VAL A 46 -34.85 37.62 -36.06
N LEU A 47 -35.75 37.21 -35.15
CA LEU A 47 -36.61 36.04 -35.35
C LEU A 47 -38.01 36.40 -35.86
N GLY A 48 -38.54 37.58 -35.51
CA GLY A 48 -39.86 38.06 -35.93
C GLY A 48 -40.78 38.43 -34.76
N GLU A 49 -41.82 39.23 -35.02
CA GLU A 49 -42.71 39.78 -33.98
C GLU A 49 -43.65 38.74 -33.33
N GLN A 50 -43.74 37.55 -33.90
CA GLN A 50 -44.64 36.46 -33.49
C GLN A 50 -44.22 35.76 -32.17
N TYR A 51 -43.09 36.15 -31.58
CA TYR A 51 -42.51 35.54 -30.38
C TYR A 51 -42.75 36.37 -29.11
N THR A 52 -43.33 35.77 -28.06
CA THR A 52 -43.41 36.35 -26.70
C THR A 52 -42.22 35.87 -25.89
N VAL A 53 -41.39 36.79 -25.39
CA VAL A 53 -40.13 36.46 -24.71
C VAL A 53 -40.26 36.53 -23.19
N TRP A 54 -40.01 35.40 -22.51
CA TRP A 54 -39.74 35.35 -21.07
C TRP A 54 -38.24 35.28 -20.85
N TYR A 55 -37.70 35.84 -19.76
CA TYR A 55 -36.31 35.58 -19.41
C TYR A 55 -36.14 35.02 -18.01
N TYR A 56 -35.21 34.08 -17.91
CA TYR A 56 -34.69 33.56 -16.64
C TYR A 56 -33.22 33.96 -16.58
N VAL A 57 -32.87 34.84 -15.64
CA VAL A 57 -31.46 35.09 -15.33
C VAL A 57 -31.01 33.96 -14.40
N LEU A 58 -30.24 33.02 -14.93
CA LEU A 58 -29.40 32.19 -14.07
C LEU A 58 -28.18 33.04 -13.70
N ASP A 59 -28.31 33.78 -12.59
CA ASP A 59 -27.16 34.42 -11.97
C ASP A 59 -26.22 33.32 -11.47
N SER A 60 -24.98 33.34 -11.93
CA SER A 60 -23.95 32.38 -11.59
C SER A 60 -23.33 32.60 -10.21
N MET A 61 -23.93 33.38 -9.30
CA MET A 61 -23.44 33.51 -7.93
C MET A 61 -24.54 33.62 -6.86
N PHE A 62 -24.63 32.62 -5.98
CA PHE A 62 -24.43 32.76 -4.52
C PHE A 62 -24.59 31.41 -3.80
N ASN A 63 -23.50 30.82 -3.30
CA ASN A 63 -23.52 29.94 -2.12
C ASN A 63 -24.23 28.56 -2.20
N LYS A 64 -24.03 27.80 -3.28
CA LYS A 64 -24.11 26.32 -3.23
C LYS A 64 -23.03 25.68 -4.11
N ASN A 65 -22.21 24.83 -3.50
CA ASN A 65 -21.14 24.07 -4.16
C ASN A 65 -21.76 22.89 -4.92
N TYR A 66 -21.90 23.03 -6.24
CA TYR A 66 -21.81 21.90 -7.16
C TYR A 66 -20.58 22.15 -8.04
N THR A 67 -19.67 21.18 -8.02
CA THR A 67 -18.32 21.23 -8.55
C THR A 67 -18.34 20.74 -10.00
N TYR A 68 -18.53 21.66 -10.94
CA TYR A 68 -18.29 21.39 -12.36
C TYR A 68 -16.94 22.03 -12.74
N ASP A 69 -15.86 21.27 -12.58
CA ASP A 69 -14.47 21.69 -12.89
C ASP A 69 -14.20 21.92 -14.38
N GLU A 70 -15.22 21.73 -15.23
CA GLU A 70 -15.14 21.75 -16.68
C GLU A 70 -15.60 23.08 -17.30
N ILE A 71 -15.88 24.10 -16.48
CA ILE A 71 -16.24 25.45 -16.94
C ILE A 71 -15.01 26.36 -16.83
N ILE A 72 -14.19 26.37 -17.87
CA ILE A 72 -12.98 27.18 -17.99
C ILE A 72 -13.08 27.96 -19.31
N ASP A 73 -12.85 29.26 -19.31
CA ASP A 73 -12.70 30.03 -20.57
C ASP A 73 -11.20 30.11 -20.92
N PRO A 74 -10.61 29.08 -21.56
CA PRO A 74 -9.16 28.97 -21.72
C PRO A 74 -8.57 30.13 -22.53
N TYR A 75 -9.39 30.84 -23.31
CA TYR A 75 -8.96 31.91 -24.21
C TYR A 75 -9.46 33.30 -23.79
N ASN A 76 -10.17 33.41 -22.66
CA ASN A 76 -10.79 34.65 -22.17
C ASN A 76 -11.67 35.34 -23.23
N GLN A 77 -12.41 34.56 -24.01
CA GLN A 77 -13.23 35.06 -25.13
C GLN A 77 -14.71 35.27 -24.75
N LEU A 78 -15.14 34.78 -23.60
CA LEU A 78 -16.55 34.77 -23.16
C LEU A 78 -16.88 35.90 -22.17
N GLN A 79 -15.88 36.67 -21.74
CA GLN A 79 -16.09 37.79 -20.83
C GLN A 79 -17.07 38.83 -21.42
N GLY A 80 -18.11 39.19 -20.68
CA GLY A 80 -19.12 40.16 -21.11
C GLY A 80 -20.03 39.64 -22.24
N LYS A 81 -20.08 38.33 -22.44
CA LYS A 81 -21.02 37.65 -23.33
C LYS A 81 -22.15 37.05 -22.51
N VAL A 82 -23.34 37.04 -23.11
CA VAL A 82 -24.54 36.41 -22.55
C VAL A 82 -24.98 35.34 -23.52
N PHE A 83 -25.03 34.10 -23.05
CA PHE A 83 -25.58 33.00 -23.83
C PHE A 83 -27.08 32.97 -23.63
N PHE A 84 -27.79 32.72 -24.71
CA PHE A 84 -29.23 32.61 -24.67
C PHE A 84 -29.70 31.38 -25.45
N ILE A 85 -30.71 30.74 -24.90
CA ILE A 85 -31.40 29.59 -25.50
C ILE A 85 -32.85 30.01 -25.69
N SER A 86 -33.43 29.68 -26.83
CA SER A 86 -34.85 29.90 -27.10
C SER A 86 -35.59 28.57 -27.17
N HIS A 87 -36.63 28.39 -26.36
CA HIS A 87 -37.51 27.20 -26.44
C HIS A 87 -38.99 27.57 -26.57
N PRO A 88 -39.80 26.76 -27.29
CA PRO A 88 -41.23 27.01 -27.45
C PRO A 88 -41.99 26.72 -26.15
N VAL A 89 -42.83 27.67 -25.70
CA VAL A 89 -43.68 27.55 -24.52
C VAL A 89 -45.16 27.53 -24.91
N TYR A 90 -45.96 26.74 -24.20
CA TYR A 90 -47.42 26.73 -24.34
C TYR A 90 -48.06 27.91 -23.59
N GLU A 91 -48.92 28.66 -24.26
CA GLU A 91 -49.88 29.54 -23.59
C GLU A 91 -51.06 28.68 -23.10
N SER A 92 -51.02 28.19 -21.86
CA SER A 92 -52.21 27.63 -21.24
C SER A 92 -52.88 28.70 -20.39
N ASP A 93 -54.14 29.05 -20.68
CA ASP A 93 -55.02 29.86 -19.82
C ASP A 93 -55.31 29.18 -18.44
N HIS A 94 -54.60 28.10 -18.10
CA HIS A 94 -54.79 27.29 -16.91
C HIS A 94 -53.47 27.11 -16.16
N LEU A 95 -53.50 27.38 -14.84
CA LEU A 95 -52.39 27.17 -13.92
C LEU A 95 -51.94 25.69 -13.78
N TYR A 96 -52.60 24.75 -14.46
CA TYR A 96 -52.27 23.33 -14.53
C TYR A 96 -52.76 22.75 -15.87
N PRO A 97 -51.95 22.01 -16.65
CA PRO A 97 -52.44 21.35 -17.85
C PRO A 97 -53.41 20.21 -17.46
N PRO A 98 -54.60 20.10 -18.09
CA PRO A 98 -55.48 18.95 -17.88
C PRO A 98 -54.80 17.67 -18.36
N TYR A 99 -54.94 16.61 -17.57
CA TYR A 99 -54.15 15.37 -17.61
C TYR A 99 -54.31 14.51 -18.88
N TYR A 100 -55.19 14.87 -19.82
CA TYR A 100 -55.49 14.06 -21.00
C TYR A 100 -55.98 14.95 -22.15
N GLU A 101 -55.48 14.67 -23.36
CA GLU A 101 -55.79 15.29 -24.66
C GLU A 101 -55.07 16.63 -24.92
N SER A 102 -54.42 16.88 -26.05
CA SER A 102 -54.56 16.37 -27.42
C SER A 102 -53.23 16.52 -28.19
N SER A 103 -53.10 15.84 -29.32
CA SER A 103 -52.04 16.04 -30.31
C SER A 103 -52.02 17.49 -30.81
N TYR A 104 -51.13 18.32 -30.25
CA TYR A 104 -50.87 19.69 -30.67
C TYR A 104 -49.61 19.74 -31.54
N SER A 105 -49.69 20.41 -32.69
CA SER A 105 -48.54 20.76 -33.51
C SER A 105 -47.80 21.94 -32.87
N ARG A 106 -46.59 21.71 -32.37
CA ARG A 106 -45.68 22.77 -31.91
C ARG A 106 -45.12 23.53 -33.13
N PRO A 107 -44.81 24.83 -33.02
CA PRO A 107 -43.85 25.47 -33.91
C PRO A 107 -42.46 24.95 -33.51
N ASP A 108 -41.90 24.09 -34.34
CA ASP A 108 -40.78 23.20 -34.01
C ASP A 108 -39.43 23.85 -34.35
N SER A 109 -38.88 24.74 -33.52
CA SER A 109 -37.46 25.07 -33.60
C SER A 109 -36.87 25.74 -32.35
N SER A 110 -35.77 25.20 -31.84
CA SER A 110 -34.93 25.87 -30.84
C SER A 110 -33.75 26.57 -31.52
N ILE A 111 -33.32 27.70 -30.95
CA ILE A 111 -32.06 28.35 -31.30
C ILE A 111 -31.22 28.59 -30.05
N VAL A 112 -29.91 28.64 -30.26
CA VAL A 112 -28.92 29.07 -29.28
C VAL A 112 -28.18 30.27 -29.83
N GLY A 113 -27.76 31.21 -28.99
CA GLY A 113 -27.05 32.39 -29.46
C GLY A 113 -26.27 33.11 -28.38
N ILE A 114 -25.51 34.11 -28.82
CA ILE A 114 -24.65 34.93 -27.98
C ILE A 114 -25.01 36.39 -28.18
N PHE A 115 -25.21 37.08 -27.06
CA PHE A 115 -25.50 38.49 -26.96
C PHE A 115 -24.36 39.22 -26.28
N SER A 116 -24.01 40.39 -26.80
CA SER A 116 -22.98 41.25 -26.22
C SER A 116 -23.17 42.68 -26.67
N ASN A 117 -22.90 43.64 -25.78
CA ASN A 117 -22.95 45.07 -26.08
C ASN A 117 -24.25 45.55 -26.75
N GLY A 118 -25.41 45.02 -26.32
CA GLY A 118 -26.71 45.46 -26.81
C GLY A 118 -27.16 44.82 -28.13
N SER A 119 -26.46 43.81 -28.64
CA SER A 119 -26.81 43.14 -29.90
C SER A 119 -26.55 41.63 -29.84
N ILE A 120 -27.33 40.86 -30.61
CA ILE A 120 -27.03 39.45 -30.88
C ILE A 120 -25.84 39.43 -31.82
N ILE A 121 -24.72 38.88 -31.37
CA ILE A 121 -23.47 38.81 -32.15
C ILE A 121 -23.34 37.50 -32.91
N TRP A 122 -24.07 36.46 -32.48
CA TRP A 122 -24.16 35.17 -33.16
C TRP A 122 -25.40 34.39 -32.72
N HIS A 123 -25.96 33.57 -33.60
CA HIS A 123 -27.01 32.60 -33.27
C HIS A 123 -26.95 31.39 -34.22
N SER A 124 -27.52 30.26 -33.81
CA SER A 124 -27.73 29.10 -34.67
C SER A 124 -28.88 29.34 -35.66
N GLU A 125 -28.92 28.56 -36.73
CA GLU A 125 -30.15 28.40 -37.50
C GLU A 125 -31.24 27.73 -36.64
N PRO A 126 -32.53 27.99 -36.88
CA PRO A 126 -33.63 27.30 -36.20
C PRO A 126 -33.60 25.80 -36.52
N ILE A 127 -33.42 24.96 -35.50
CA ILE A 127 -33.42 23.50 -35.68
C ILE A 127 -34.73 22.92 -35.17
N SER A 128 -35.44 22.23 -36.07
CA SER A 128 -36.64 21.47 -35.74
C SER A 128 -36.27 20.18 -35.02
N LEU A 129 -36.37 20.20 -33.68
CA LEU A 129 -36.22 18.99 -32.87
C LEU A 129 -37.48 18.13 -33.08
N VAL A 130 -37.31 16.89 -33.57
CA VAL A 130 -38.44 16.01 -33.87
C VAL A 130 -39.31 15.77 -32.63
N LYS A 131 -40.62 15.75 -32.87
CA LYS A 131 -41.69 15.24 -32.02
C LYS A 131 -41.20 14.21 -31.00
N LEU A 132 -41.17 14.62 -29.73
CA LEU A 132 -41.40 13.69 -28.63
C LEU A 132 -42.87 13.25 -28.71
N ASP A 133 -43.21 12.41 -29.69
CA ASP A 133 -44.53 11.80 -29.79
C ASP A 133 -44.68 10.89 -28.55
N THR A 134 -45.39 11.40 -27.52
CA THR A 134 -45.92 10.63 -26.39
C THR A 134 -44.90 9.83 -25.56
N ILE A 135 -44.28 10.47 -24.57
CA ILE A 135 -43.89 9.75 -23.35
C ILE A 135 -45.21 9.34 -22.65
N LYS A 136 -45.64 8.09 -22.86
CA LYS A 136 -46.70 7.46 -22.07
C LYS A 136 -46.19 7.23 -20.64
N TYR A 137 -46.68 8.06 -19.73
CA TYR A 137 -46.89 7.88 -18.28
C TYR A 137 -45.81 7.19 -17.43
N GLY A 138 -45.48 7.84 -16.30
CA GLY A 138 -45.74 7.18 -15.02
C GLY A 138 -44.62 7.06 -13.99
N LEU A 139 -43.55 7.85 -14.05
CA LEU A 139 -42.64 8.01 -12.90
C LEU A 139 -42.27 9.48 -12.74
N TYR A 140 -42.36 9.97 -11.50
CA TYR A 140 -41.90 11.28 -11.03
C TYR A 140 -40.62 11.72 -11.74
N HIS A 141 -40.73 12.54 -12.78
CA HIS A 141 -39.67 13.44 -13.20
C HIS A 141 -40.31 14.82 -13.13
N ASP A 142 -39.89 15.56 -12.11
CA ASP A 142 -40.18 16.97 -11.95
C ASP A 142 -39.88 17.71 -13.26
N TYR A 143 -40.68 18.73 -13.53
CA TYR A 143 -40.70 19.58 -14.72
C TYR A 143 -39.41 20.41 -14.92
N SER A 144 -38.25 19.78 -15.10
CA SER A 144 -36.99 20.50 -15.19
C SER A 144 -35.94 19.69 -15.97
N ILE A 145 -35.90 19.88 -17.29
CA ILE A 145 -34.60 19.94 -17.98
C ILE A 145 -34.23 21.43 -17.92
N PRO A 146 -33.44 21.87 -16.93
CA PRO A 146 -32.99 23.25 -16.91
C PRO A 146 -32.07 23.50 -18.12
N ASP A 147 -32.29 24.61 -18.82
CA ASP A 147 -31.39 25.14 -19.84
C ASP A 147 -30.04 25.45 -19.18
N GLU A 148 -29.07 24.53 -19.30
CA GLU A 148 -27.81 24.57 -18.54
C GLU A 148 -26.56 24.55 -19.42
N ILE A 149 -25.59 25.39 -19.06
CA ILE A 149 -24.19 25.20 -19.45
C ILE A 149 -23.58 24.26 -18.44
N PHE A 150 -22.96 23.20 -18.93
CA PHE A 150 -22.36 22.21 -18.05
C PHE A 150 -20.85 22.08 -18.28
N ALA A 151 -20.35 22.38 -19.48
CA ALA A 151 -18.92 22.49 -19.73
C ALA A 151 -18.60 23.66 -20.67
N ILE A 152 -17.44 24.28 -20.42
CA ILE A 152 -16.79 25.28 -21.26
C ILE A 152 -15.33 24.91 -21.31
N LYS A 153 -14.85 24.42 -22.45
CA LYS A 153 -13.49 23.92 -22.60
C LYS A 153 -13.15 23.74 -24.07
N ASP A 154 -11.88 23.78 -24.43
CA ASP A 154 -11.45 23.29 -25.74
C ASP A 154 -11.42 21.75 -25.70
N ILE A 155 -12.54 21.10 -26.05
CA ILE A 155 -12.68 19.65 -25.93
C ILE A 155 -12.13 18.92 -27.15
N ASN A 156 -12.19 19.52 -28.35
CA ASN A 156 -11.65 18.97 -29.59
C ASN A 156 -10.19 19.41 -29.89
N ARG A 157 -9.60 20.25 -29.04
CA ARG A 157 -8.23 20.78 -29.14
C ARG A 157 -7.97 21.58 -30.41
N ASP A 158 -8.96 22.31 -30.89
CA ASP A 158 -8.83 23.14 -32.10
C ASP A 158 -8.40 24.59 -31.83
N GLY A 159 -8.15 24.94 -30.56
CA GLY A 159 -7.75 26.27 -30.14
C GLY A 159 -8.92 27.23 -29.92
N LYS A 160 -10.15 26.73 -29.88
CA LYS A 160 -11.38 27.49 -29.62
C LYS A 160 -12.07 26.97 -28.37
N VAL A 161 -12.87 27.84 -27.76
CA VAL A 161 -13.63 27.43 -26.57
C VAL A 161 -14.93 26.74 -27.01
N ASP A 162 -15.14 25.51 -26.58
CA ASP A 162 -16.38 24.78 -26.83
C ASP A 162 -17.32 24.95 -25.64
N ILE A 163 -18.55 25.40 -25.90
CA ILE A 163 -19.61 25.54 -24.91
C ILE A 163 -20.58 24.38 -25.07
N LEU A 164 -20.72 23.56 -24.05
CA LEU A 164 -21.63 22.44 -24.00
C LEU A 164 -22.89 22.85 -23.22
N LEU A 165 -24.02 22.83 -23.91
CA LEU A 165 -25.32 23.23 -23.41
C LEU A 165 -26.31 22.08 -23.51
N MET A 166 -27.14 21.90 -22.48
CA MET A 166 -28.25 20.96 -22.51
C MET A 166 -29.59 21.70 -22.61
N THR A 167 -30.42 21.27 -23.55
CA THR A 167 -31.83 21.65 -23.66
C THR A 167 -32.66 20.36 -23.86
N ASP A 168 -33.59 20.34 -24.80
CA ASP A 168 -34.19 19.09 -25.31
C ASP A 168 -33.19 18.22 -26.11
N ALA A 169 -32.00 18.74 -26.40
CA ALA A 169 -30.88 18.06 -27.04
C ALA A 169 -29.53 18.61 -26.54
N LEU A 170 -28.45 17.87 -26.75
CA LEU A 170 -27.08 18.37 -26.58
C LEU A 170 -26.75 19.41 -27.67
N TRP A 171 -26.16 20.53 -27.26
CA TRP A 171 -25.53 21.49 -28.15
C TRP A 171 -24.06 21.65 -27.75
N ILE A 172 -23.16 21.55 -28.73
CA ILE A 172 -21.75 21.85 -28.57
C ILE A 172 -21.39 22.95 -29.56
N ILE A 173 -21.09 24.13 -29.03
CA ILE A 173 -20.78 25.32 -29.82
C ILE A 173 -19.30 25.62 -29.67
N SER A 174 -18.54 25.43 -30.73
CA SER A 174 -17.15 25.89 -30.81
C SER A 174 -17.12 27.39 -31.15
N TRP A 175 -16.52 28.20 -30.28
CA TRP A 175 -16.53 29.66 -30.35
C TRP A 175 -15.12 30.22 -30.55
N ASP A 176 -14.92 31.01 -31.61
CA ASP A 176 -13.61 31.59 -31.96
C ASP A 176 -13.38 33.02 -31.45
N GLY A 177 -14.32 33.55 -30.66
CA GLY A 177 -14.34 34.95 -30.21
C GLY A 177 -15.27 35.85 -31.04
N THR A 178 -15.63 35.44 -32.25
CA THR A 178 -16.45 36.21 -33.20
C THR A 178 -17.68 35.46 -33.70
N ALA A 179 -17.56 34.16 -33.96
CA ALA A 179 -18.64 33.31 -34.46
C ALA A 179 -18.61 31.93 -33.80
N GLY A 180 -19.79 31.34 -33.64
CA GLY A 180 -19.98 29.98 -33.15
C GLY A 180 -20.16 29.00 -34.30
N THR A 181 -19.69 27.77 -34.11
CA THR A 181 -19.94 26.64 -34.99
C THR A 181 -20.52 25.51 -34.17
N ILE A 182 -21.62 24.91 -34.62
CA ILE A 182 -22.17 23.72 -33.99
C ILE A 182 -21.31 22.52 -34.40
N ILE A 183 -20.71 21.86 -33.41
CA ILE A 183 -19.74 20.78 -33.63
C ILE A 183 -20.21 19.45 -33.03
N ASN A 184 -21.51 19.28 -32.81
CA ASN A 184 -22.10 17.97 -32.55
C ASN A 184 -23.15 17.64 -33.61
N ASP A 185 -23.40 16.35 -33.79
CA ASP A 185 -24.44 15.88 -34.68
C ASP A 185 -25.81 16.19 -34.07
N ILE A 186 -26.53 17.11 -34.72
CA ILE A 186 -27.91 17.46 -34.39
C ILE A 186 -28.77 16.89 -35.52
N ASP A 187 -28.91 15.56 -35.55
CA ASP A 187 -29.85 14.92 -36.46
C ASP A 187 -31.26 15.15 -35.94
N PRO A 188 -32.13 15.89 -36.66
CA PRO A 188 -33.52 16.05 -36.25
C PRO A 188 -34.25 14.70 -36.24
N THR A 189 -33.85 13.71 -37.04
CA THR A 189 -34.52 12.41 -37.21
C THR A 189 -33.89 11.22 -36.47
N ASP A 190 -32.69 11.36 -35.88
CA ASP A 190 -31.93 10.24 -35.31
C ASP A 190 -31.31 10.53 -33.91
N LYS A 191 -30.92 9.46 -33.24
CA LYS A 191 -30.71 9.27 -31.81
C LYS A 191 -29.34 9.75 -31.29
N THR A 192 -28.61 10.54 -32.07
CA THR A 192 -27.20 10.92 -31.83
C THR A 192 -27.01 12.19 -31.00
N SER A 193 -28.08 12.94 -30.71
CA SER A 193 -28.07 14.17 -29.88
C SER A 193 -28.74 14.00 -28.50
N LYS A 194 -29.23 12.79 -28.19
CA LYS A 194 -29.99 12.46 -26.98
C LYS A 194 -29.09 12.20 -25.78
N LEU A 195 -28.45 13.25 -25.26
CA LEU A 195 -27.94 13.23 -23.90
C LEU A 195 -29.12 13.49 -22.96
N LEU A 196 -29.41 12.56 -22.06
CA LEU A 196 -30.69 12.54 -21.34
C LEU A 196 -30.63 13.06 -19.91
N SER A 197 -29.46 13.51 -19.43
CA SER A 197 -29.35 14.12 -18.10
C SER A 197 -28.10 14.99 -18.00
N SER A 198 -28.27 16.28 -17.66
CA SER A 198 -27.16 17.17 -17.26
C SER A 198 -26.51 16.72 -15.94
N ASP A 199 -27.21 15.95 -15.11
CA ASP A 199 -26.68 15.48 -13.81
C ASP A 199 -25.63 14.33 -13.90
N THR A 200 -25.38 13.75 -15.08
CA THR A 200 -24.61 12.49 -15.19
C THR A 200 -23.70 12.39 -16.42
N TYR A 201 -23.08 13.49 -16.86
CA TYR A 201 -22.05 13.43 -17.90
C TYR A 201 -20.64 13.55 -17.31
N ARG A 202 -19.63 13.12 -18.07
CA ARG A 202 -18.20 13.27 -17.76
C ARG A 202 -17.41 13.48 -19.03
N LEU A 203 -16.42 14.38 -19.02
CA LEU A 203 -15.40 14.43 -20.06
C LEU A 203 -14.28 13.45 -19.72
N ILE A 204 -14.06 12.47 -20.59
CA ILE A 204 -13.08 11.39 -20.39
C ILE A 204 -12.15 11.29 -21.59
N PHE A 205 -11.06 10.54 -21.42
CA PHE A 205 -10.26 10.05 -22.52
C PHE A 205 -10.48 8.55 -22.65
N THR A 206 -10.89 8.10 -23.83
CA THR A 206 -11.05 6.69 -24.18
C THR A 206 -9.92 6.20 -25.07
N ASN A 207 -9.14 7.12 -25.64
CA ASN A 207 -8.06 6.83 -26.58
C ASN A 207 -6.88 7.84 -26.45
N GLU A 208 -5.80 7.65 -27.21
CA GLU A 208 -4.56 8.45 -27.09
C GLU A 208 -4.50 9.73 -27.96
N ASP A 209 -5.60 10.10 -28.63
CA ASP A 209 -5.70 11.23 -29.56
C ASP A 209 -5.76 12.61 -28.89
N ASP A 210 -5.77 12.65 -27.56
CA ASP A 210 -5.82 13.87 -26.78
C ASP A 210 -7.14 14.66 -26.91
N ILE A 211 -8.18 14.08 -27.49
CA ILE A 211 -9.52 14.67 -27.60
C ILE A 211 -10.42 14.12 -26.50
N TYR A 212 -11.25 14.97 -25.89
CA TYR A 212 -12.18 14.50 -24.87
C TYR A 212 -13.37 13.80 -25.52
N GLU A 213 -13.74 12.63 -25.01
CA GLU A 213 -15.06 12.06 -25.25
C GLU A 213 -16.04 12.42 -24.14
N ILE A 214 -17.32 12.41 -24.49
CA ILE A 214 -18.42 12.73 -23.58
C ILE A 214 -19.09 11.42 -23.18
N LEU A 215 -18.88 11.01 -21.94
CA LEU A 215 -19.57 9.87 -21.35
C LEU A 215 -20.86 10.37 -20.71
N SER A 216 -21.99 9.74 -21.01
CA SER A 216 -23.26 10.08 -20.36
C SER A 216 -24.20 8.89 -20.23
N TYR A 217 -25.24 9.06 -19.43
CA TYR A 217 -26.23 8.04 -19.18
C TYR A 217 -27.27 7.96 -20.32
N TRP A 218 -27.53 6.75 -20.81
CA TRP A 218 -28.53 6.48 -21.84
C TRP A 218 -29.84 5.94 -21.25
N PHE A 219 -30.92 6.71 -21.34
CA PHE A 219 -32.28 6.25 -21.06
C PHE A 219 -33.00 5.87 -22.36
N ASP A 220 -33.05 4.58 -22.71
CA ASP A 220 -34.03 4.11 -23.70
C ASP A 220 -35.21 3.46 -22.99
N TYR A 221 -36.40 4.05 -23.12
CA TYR A 221 -37.66 3.44 -22.68
C TYR A 221 -38.37 2.70 -23.82
N ASP A 222 -37.89 2.83 -25.07
CA ASP A 222 -38.57 2.27 -26.24
C ASP A 222 -37.80 1.07 -26.82
N SER A 223 -38.24 -0.12 -26.42
CA SER A 223 -37.67 -1.43 -26.80
C SER A 223 -37.62 -1.76 -28.30
N THR A 224 -37.98 -0.83 -29.20
CA THR A 224 -38.21 -1.10 -30.62
C THR A 224 -37.13 -0.59 -31.58
N TYR A 225 -36.03 0.02 -31.10
CA TYR A 225 -35.06 0.65 -31.99
C TYR A 225 -33.70 -0.05 -32.05
N SER A 226 -33.50 -0.81 -33.13
CA SER A 226 -32.41 -1.76 -33.38
C SER A 226 -31.13 -1.16 -33.98
N LYS A 227 -30.65 0.00 -33.52
CA LYS A 227 -29.41 0.63 -34.04
C LYS A 227 -28.28 0.79 -33.02
N PHE A 228 -28.37 0.13 -31.87
CA PHE A 228 -27.21 -0.30 -31.09
C PHE A 228 -27.19 -1.83 -31.04
N PRO A 229 -26.01 -2.48 -30.92
CA PRO A 229 -25.94 -3.92 -31.00
C PRO A 229 -26.77 -4.52 -29.86
N PRO A 230 -27.27 -5.76 -30.00
CA PRO A 230 -27.69 -6.56 -28.86
C PRO A 230 -26.44 -6.88 -28.05
N LEU A 231 -25.91 -5.89 -27.34
CA LEU A 231 -24.96 -6.09 -26.28
C LEU A 231 -25.77 -6.83 -25.22
N ASN A 232 -25.39 -8.08 -24.95
CA ASN A 232 -25.81 -8.85 -23.78
C ASN A 232 -25.35 -8.12 -22.50
N ILE A 233 -25.82 -6.89 -22.27
CA ILE A 233 -25.52 -6.08 -21.10
C ILE A 233 -26.88 -5.77 -20.47
N PRO A 234 -27.30 -6.58 -19.49
CA PRO A 234 -28.48 -6.27 -18.72
C PRO A 234 -28.17 -5.03 -17.88
N THR A 235 -28.92 -3.97 -18.15
CA THR A 235 -29.25 -2.82 -17.29
C THR A 235 -28.19 -1.71 -17.10
N ARG A 236 -28.61 -0.51 -17.57
CA ARG A 236 -28.02 0.85 -17.48
C ARG A 236 -26.80 1.13 -18.37
N PRO A 237 -26.97 1.69 -19.59
CA PRO A 237 -25.88 1.94 -20.52
C PRO A 237 -25.33 3.35 -20.32
N TYR A 238 -24.09 3.49 -19.85
CA TYR A 238 -23.34 4.67 -20.24
C TYR A 238 -23.05 4.57 -21.74
N VAL A 239 -23.06 5.70 -22.43
CA VAL A 239 -22.70 5.79 -23.85
C VAL A 239 -21.65 6.87 -24.00
N THR A 240 -20.62 6.56 -24.77
CA THR A 240 -19.52 7.46 -25.11
C THR A 240 -19.81 8.12 -26.46
N TYR A 241 -19.79 9.45 -26.49
CA TYR A 241 -19.83 10.26 -27.71
C TYR A 241 -18.41 10.74 -28.01
N GLY A 242 -17.97 10.58 -29.25
CA GLY A 242 -16.60 10.93 -29.64
C GLY A 242 -16.55 11.83 -30.86
N TRP A 243 -15.36 12.37 -31.10
CA TRP A 243 -15.07 13.26 -32.22
C TRP A 243 -14.66 12.47 -33.46
N ASN A 244 -15.31 12.70 -34.61
CA ASN A 244 -14.93 12.04 -35.88
C ASN A 244 -13.99 12.88 -36.77
N GLY A 245 -13.47 14.00 -36.26
CA GLY A 245 -12.71 14.98 -37.05
C GLY A 245 -13.50 16.23 -37.44
N GLU A 246 -14.83 16.19 -37.37
CA GLU A 246 -15.71 17.32 -37.71
C GLU A 246 -16.83 17.55 -36.67
N LYS A 247 -17.38 16.47 -36.10
CA LYS A 247 -18.48 16.54 -35.13
C LYS A 247 -18.38 15.48 -34.03
N TYR A 248 -18.89 15.84 -32.86
CA TYR A 248 -19.21 14.91 -31.79
C TYR A 248 -20.48 14.13 -32.09
N GLY A 249 -20.46 12.82 -31.85
CA GLY A 249 -21.61 11.97 -32.09
C GLY A 249 -21.37 10.53 -31.64
N LEU A 250 -22.34 9.68 -31.96
CA LEU A 250 -22.27 8.24 -31.73
C LEU A 250 -21.77 7.58 -33.01
N TRP A 251 -20.46 7.35 -33.06
CA TRP A 251 -19.80 6.75 -34.21
C TRP A 251 -19.40 5.31 -33.93
N ASP A 252 -19.37 4.46 -34.96
CA ASP A 252 -19.07 3.02 -34.83
C ASP A 252 -17.63 2.75 -34.34
N ASP A 253 -16.72 3.70 -34.54
CA ASP A 253 -15.31 3.65 -34.16
C ASP A 253 -15.02 4.25 -32.77
N VAL A 254 -16.00 4.89 -32.13
CA VAL A 254 -15.85 5.43 -30.77
C VAL A 254 -15.92 4.31 -29.74
N VAL A 255 -14.87 4.22 -28.91
CA VAL A 255 -14.76 3.21 -27.86
C VAL A 255 -15.84 3.42 -26.79
N GLN A 256 -16.71 2.43 -26.64
CA GLN A 256 -17.72 2.41 -25.57
C GLN A 256 -17.09 1.87 -24.29
N ILE A 257 -17.24 2.61 -23.18
CA ILE A 257 -16.72 2.20 -21.87
C ILE A 257 -17.75 1.32 -21.16
N GLY A 258 -17.35 0.09 -20.80
CA GLY A 258 -18.22 -0.82 -20.05
C GLY A 258 -18.45 -0.40 -18.59
N LEU A 259 -19.53 -0.90 -17.97
CA LEU A 259 -19.93 -0.57 -16.59
C LEU A 259 -18.87 -0.84 -15.50
N ASN A 260 -17.89 -1.71 -15.77
CA ASN A 260 -16.80 -2.05 -14.85
C ASN A 260 -15.43 -1.78 -15.48
N GLU A 261 -15.40 -0.93 -16.50
CA GLU A 261 -14.18 -0.51 -17.18
C GLU A 261 -13.90 0.94 -16.82
N PHE A 262 -12.67 1.20 -16.37
CA PHE A 262 -12.17 2.55 -16.17
C PHE A 262 -11.68 3.10 -17.52
N PRO A 263 -11.95 4.37 -17.84
CA PRO A 263 -11.26 5.10 -18.90
C PRO A 263 -9.75 5.05 -18.70
N ILE A 264 -9.00 5.22 -19.79
CA ILE A 264 -7.54 5.17 -19.73
C ILE A 264 -7.00 6.39 -18.98
N ALA A 265 -6.07 6.17 -18.05
CA ALA A 265 -5.36 7.22 -17.31
C ALA A 265 -3.94 7.46 -17.85
N ASN A 266 -3.79 7.52 -19.18
CA ASN A 266 -2.49 7.66 -19.85
C ASN A 266 -1.94 9.10 -19.87
N LYS A 267 -2.76 10.09 -19.53
CA LYS A 267 -2.37 11.50 -19.37
C LYS A 267 -2.40 11.95 -17.91
N LEU A 268 -2.58 11.00 -17.01
CA LEU A 268 -2.53 11.22 -15.57
C LEU A 268 -1.12 10.94 -15.06
N THR A 269 -0.56 11.88 -14.32
CA THR A 269 0.73 11.71 -13.63
C THR A 269 0.58 12.18 -12.19
N GLY A 270 1.10 11.40 -11.24
CA GLY A 270 0.99 11.77 -9.85
C GLY A 270 1.85 10.94 -8.93
N LYS A 271 1.72 11.21 -7.63
CA LYS A 271 2.46 10.54 -6.57
C LYS A 271 1.56 10.25 -5.39
N VAL A 272 1.84 9.14 -4.73
CA VAL A 272 1.18 8.77 -3.48
C VAL A 272 2.26 8.61 -2.44
N SER A 273 2.33 9.60 -1.56
CA SER A 273 3.27 9.62 -0.46
C SER A 273 2.65 9.00 0.78
N CYS A 274 3.44 8.35 1.63
CA CYS A 274 2.94 7.78 2.88
C CYS A 274 3.85 8.08 4.07
N LYS A 275 3.25 8.67 5.10
CA LYS A 275 3.83 8.81 6.44
C LYS A 275 3.30 7.71 7.35
N VAL A 276 4.19 7.07 8.10
CA VAL A 276 3.80 6.03 9.08
C VAL A 276 4.08 6.52 10.49
N GLU A 277 3.12 6.29 11.38
CA GLU A 277 3.23 6.56 12.81
C GLU A 277 2.98 5.28 13.61
N PHE A 278 3.85 4.98 14.57
CA PHE A 278 3.66 3.84 15.46
C PHE A 278 2.78 4.25 16.64
N MET A 279 1.77 3.44 16.94
CA MET A 279 0.77 3.67 17.98
C MET A 279 0.94 2.63 19.10
N PRO A 280 1.84 2.87 20.08
CA PRO A 280 2.13 1.89 21.14
C PRO A 280 0.95 1.66 22.09
N ASN A 281 0.13 2.69 22.32
CA ASN A 281 -0.91 2.70 23.37
C ASN A 281 -2.28 2.15 22.89
N GLU A 282 -2.45 1.89 21.59
CA GLU A 282 -3.74 1.53 20.99
C GLU A 282 -3.73 0.18 20.24
N ASP A 283 -2.97 -0.81 20.75
CA ASP A 283 -2.81 -2.18 20.22
C ASP A 283 -1.53 -2.45 19.39
N SER A 284 -0.47 -1.64 19.60
CA SER A 284 0.84 -1.78 18.92
C SER A 284 0.73 -1.83 17.39
N SER A 285 -0.10 -0.96 16.84
CA SER A 285 -0.34 -0.84 15.40
C SER A 285 0.43 0.32 14.77
N TYR A 286 0.49 0.33 13.45
CA TYR A 286 0.99 1.42 12.63
C TYR A 286 -0.19 2.13 11.96
N LEU A 287 -0.14 3.46 11.93
CA LEU A 287 -1.06 4.32 11.19
C LEU A 287 -0.34 4.83 9.95
N PHE A 288 -0.80 4.38 8.78
CA PHE A 288 -0.34 4.82 7.46
C PHE A 288 -1.21 5.99 7.04
N LYS A 289 -0.59 7.13 6.76
CA LYS A 289 -1.24 8.37 6.34
C LYS A 289 -0.80 8.67 4.91
N TYR A 290 -1.72 8.53 3.97
CA TYR A 290 -1.45 8.74 2.56
C TYR A 290 -1.82 10.16 2.14
N THR A 291 -1.00 10.67 1.23
CA THR A 291 -1.22 11.94 0.55
C THR A 291 -1.03 11.71 -0.95
N ILE A 292 -2.02 12.12 -1.72
CA ILE A 292 -2.07 11.98 -3.18
C ILE A 292 -1.77 13.34 -3.78
N LYS A 293 -0.85 13.40 -4.74
CA LYS A 293 -0.57 14.59 -5.53
C LYS A 293 -0.82 14.30 -7.00
N ASN A 294 -1.59 15.17 -7.65
CA ASN A 294 -1.69 15.22 -9.11
C ASN A 294 -0.62 16.19 -9.62
N ASP A 295 0.27 15.73 -10.51
CA ASP A 295 1.36 16.59 -10.98
C ASP A 295 0.80 17.74 -11.85
N GLU A 296 1.45 18.90 -11.83
CA GLU A 296 1.02 20.11 -12.57
C GLU A 296 0.90 19.89 -14.08
N THR A 297 1.64 18.92 -14.61
CA THR A 297 1.63 18.55 -16.05
C THR A 297 0.53 17.56 -16.41
N SER A 298 -0.20 17.04 -15.43
CA SER A 298 -1.28 16.08 -15.65
C SER A 298 -2.44 16.74 -16.38
N SER A 299 -2.98 16.08 -17.40
CA SER A 299 -4.16 16.55 -18.15
C SER A 299 -5.44 15.83 -17.75
N GLN A 300 -5.36 14.97 -16.73
CA GLN A 300 -6.48 14.23 -16.15
C GLN A 300 -6.54 14.46 -14.64
N ASN A 301 -7.75 14.54 -14.11
CA ASN A 301 -7.99 14.67 -12.66
C ASN A 301 -7.94 13.30 -11.99
N ILE A 302 -7.59 13.25 -10.70
CA ILE A 302 -7.66 12.00 -9.94
C ILE A 302 -9.04 11.90 -9.30
N HIS A 303 -9.81 10.89 -9.70
CA HIS A 303 -11.13 10.59 -9.14
C HIS A 303 -11.08 9.44 -8.13
N GLN A 304 -10.20 8.48 -8.34
CA GLN A 304 -10.01 7.36 -7.43
C GLN A 304 -8.54 7.02 -7.26
N PHE A 305 -8.25 6.36 -6.14
CA PHE A 305 -6.94 5.83 -5.83
C PHE A 305 -7.07 4.48 -5.14
N THR A 306 -6.21 3.55 -5.54
CA THR A 306 -6.21 2.16 -5.04
C THR A 306 -4.83 1.71 -4.60
N LEU A 307 -4.74 1.08 -3.44
CA LEU A 307 -3.54 0.43 -2.91
C LEU A 307 -3.58 -1.07 -3.13
N GLU A 308 -2.54 -1.63 -3.74
CA GLU A 308 -2.51 -3.06 -4.11
C GLU A 308 -2.37 -4.01 -2.91
N ASN A 309 -3.15 -5.11 -2.95
CA ASN A 309 -2.93 -6.36 -2.20
C ASN A 309 -2.87 -6.21 -0.66
N MET A 310 -3.94 -5.62 -0.11
CA MET A 310 -4.10 -5.30 1.31
C MET A 310 -5.06 -6.24 2.06
N THR A 311 -5.62 -7.24 1.36
CA THR A 311 -6.81 -8.01 1.79
C THR A 311 -6.56 -9.10 2.83
N GLU A 312 -5.31 -9.37 3.19
CA GLU A 312 -4.98 -10.23 4.32
C GLU A 312 -5.22 -9.56 5.69
N ASP A 313 -5.66 -8.29 5.74
CA ASP A 313 -5.89 -7.55 6.99
C ASP A 313 -7.36 -7.10 7.06
N LYS A 314 -8.24 -7.91 7.68
CA LYS A 314 -9.69 -7.64 7.80
C LYS A 314 -10.03 -6.44 8.72
N ARG A 315 -9.04 -5.69 9.22
CA ARG A 315 -9.18 -4.63 10.22
C ARG A 315 -8.52 -3.31 9.78
N VAL A 316 -8.76 -2.93 8.52
CA VAL A 316 -8.35 -1.61 8.04
C VAL A 316 -9.42 -0.62 8.44
N TYR A 317 -9.07 0.30 9.33
CA TYR A 317 -9.88 1.47 9.64
C TYR A 317 -9.54 2.56 8.64
N ILE A 318 -10.58 3.04 7.96
CA ILE A 318 -10.48 4.08 6.94
C ILE A 318 -11.29 5.26 7.46
N GLU A 319 -10.63 6.39 7.70
CA GLU A 319 -11.29 7.64 8.07
C GLU A 319 -11.16 8.58 6.87
N ASP A 320 -12.27 8.88 6.20
CA ASP A 320 -12.54 10.20 5.62
C ASP A 320 -14.04 10.37 5.33
N GLY A 321 -14.54 11.60 5.44
CA GLY A 321 -15.97 11.93 5.41
C GLY A 321 -16.53 12.38 4.06
N ILE A 322 -15.67 12.61 3.06
CA ILE A 322 -16.07 13.11 1.73
C ILE A 322 -15.80 12.07 0.64
N TRP A 323 -14.62 11.43 0.65
CA TRP A 323 -14.31 10.32 -0.25
C TRP A 323 -14.85 9.01 0.32
N THR A 324 -15.63 8.31 -0.49
CA THR A 324 -16.07 6.96 -0.12
C THR A 324 -14.92 5.98 -0.22
N ASN A 325 -14.91 5.02 0.68
CA ASN A 325 -13.90 3.98 0.72
C ASN A 325 -14.53 2.59 0.61
N GLY A 326 -13.76 1.67 0.03
CA GLY A 326 -14.19 0.30 -0.17
C GLY A 326 -13.02 -0.68 -0.14
N VAL A 327 -13.31 -1.91 0.30
CA VAL A 327 -12.41 -3.05 0.15
C VAL A 327 -12.95 -3.89 -0.98
N PHE A 328 -12.16 -4.07 -2.04
CA PHE A 328 -12.49 -5.03 -3.09
C PHE A 328 -11.98 -6.41 -2.68
N ASP A 329 -12.77 -7.46 -2.91
CA ASP A 329 -12.56 -8.84 -2.49
C ASP A 329 -11.33 -9.52 -3.14
N SER A 330 -10.13 -8.98 -2.89
CA SER A 330 -8.73 -9.43 -3.15
C SER A 330 -7.82 -8.35 -3.74
N SER A 331 -8.35 -7.21 -4.21
CA SER A 331 -7.60 -6.20 -4.99
C SER A 331 -6.70 -5.30 -4.15
N GLY A 332 -7.17 -4.91 -2.96
CA GLY A 332 -6.67 -3.70 -2.34
C GLY A 332 -7.73 -2.88 -1.61
N ILE A 333 -7.32 -1.67 -1.19
CA ILE A 333 -8.18 -0.66 -0.59
C ILE A 333 -8.29 0.48 -1.57
N ASN A 334 -9.51 0.97 -1.78
CA ASN A 334 -9.80 2.06 -2.69
C ASN A 334 -10.49 3.20 -1.97
N TRP A 335 -10.15 4.41 -2.40
CA TRP A 335 -10.87 5.63 -2.12
C TRP A 335 -11.34 6.21 -3.44
N GLY A 336 -12.59 6.67 -3.47
CA GLY A 336 -13.17 7.34 -4.62
C GLY A 336 -14.02 8.53 -4.20
N GLU A 337 -14.01 9.55 -5.04
CA GLU A 337 -14.92 10.70 -4.95
C GLU A 337 -16.40 10.26 -4.99
N VAL A 338 -17.28 11.16 -4.54
CA VAL A 338 -18.74 10.99 -4.69
C VAL A 338 -19.26 11.96 -5.75
N MET A 339 -19.75 11.41 -6.87
CA MET A 339 -20.48 12.16 -7.91
C MET A 339 -19.73 13.37 -8.51
N GLY A 340 -18.42 13.22 -8.75
CA GLY A 340 -17.54 14.23 -9.32
C GLY A 340 -17.17 15.37 -8.36
N SER A 341 -17.65 15.33 -7.11
CA SER A 341 -17.76 16.59 -6.35
C SER A 341 -16.46 17.07 -5.69
N ASP A 342 -15.41 16.25 -5.65
CA ASP A 342 -14.24 16.48 -4.78
C ASP A 342 -12.97 15.78 -5.30
N VAL A 343 -12.64 15.97 -6.59
CA VAL A 343 -11.48 15.36 -7.29
C VAL A 343 -10.13 15.97 -6.85
N VAL A 344 -9.00 15.44 -7.33
CA VAL A 344 -7.68 16.10 -7.21
C VAL A 344 -7.26 16.67 -8.56
N LEU A 345 -7.32 18.00 -8.70
CA LEU A 345 -6.97 18.70 -9.94
C LEU A 345 -5.46 18.72 -10.18
N ALA A 346 -5.04 18.98 -11.42
CA ALA A 346 -3.62 19.11 -11.75
C ALA A 346 -2.92 20.16 -10.85
N GLY A 347 -1.80 19.77 -10.24
CA GLY A 347 -1.05 20.60 -9.29
C GLY A 347 -1.55 20.53 -7.84
N GLU A 348 -2.72 19.94 -7.58
CA GLU A 348 -3.25 19.80 -6.23
C GLU A 348 -2.69 18.59 -5.48
N GLU A 349 -2.75 18.69 -4.15
CA GLU A 349 -2.37 17.64 -3.22
C GLU A 349 -3.48 17.46 -2.19
N LYS A 350 -3.79 16.20 -1.89
CA LYS A 350 -4.86 15.82 -0.97
C LYS A 350 -4.40 14.78 0.03
N SER A 351 -4.60 15.07 1.30
CA SER A 351 -4.25 14.18 2.42
C SER A 351 -5.51 13.82 3.20
N GLY A 352 -5.40 12.85 4.11
CA GLY A 352 -6.54 12.38 4.92
C GLY A 352 -6.85 10.90 4.73
N PHE A 353 -6.18 10.24 3.80
CA PHE A 353 -6.39 8.82 3.52
C PHE A 353 -5.63 7.96 4.53
N LEU A 354 -6.35 7.31 5.45
CA LEU A 354 -5.75 6.58 6.57
C LEU A 354 -5.93 5.06 6.47
N VAL A 355 -4.89 4.33 6.86
CA VAL A 355 -4.95 2.88 7.12
C VAL A 355 -4.27 2.56 8.45
N LYS A 356 -5.02 1.97 9.38
CA LYS A 356 -4.46 1.39 10.63
C LYS A 356 -4.24 -0.12 10.45
N SER A 357 -3.04 -0.61 10.74
CA SER A 357 -2.68 -2.04 10.63
C SER A 357 -1.57 -2.45 11.60
N LYS A 358 -1.49 -3.73 11.97
CA LYS A 358 -0.36 -4.30 12.74
C LYS A 358 0.81 -4.78 11.86
N LYS A 359 0.64 -4.75 10.55
CA LYS A 359 1.68 -5.22 9.60
C LYS A 359 2.73 -4.15 9.37
N LEU A 360 3.91 -4.60 9.00
CA LEU A 360 5.05 -3.73 8.73
C LEU A 360 4.91 -3.02 7.38
N PRO A 361 5.55 -1.86 7.20
CA PRO A 361 5.64 -1.19 5.91
C PRO A 361 6.35 -2.06 4.87
N ASN A 362 5.80 -2.10 3.66
CA ASN A 362 6.34 -2.81 2.51
C ASN A 362 6.07 -2.04 1.22
N ILE A 363 6.87 -2.24 0.17
CA ILE A 363 6.74 -1.55 -1.11
C ILE A 363 5.67 -2.25 -1.95
N LYS A 364 4.61 -1.52 -2.33
CA LYS A 364 3.55 -2.00 -3.23
C LYS A 364 3.15 -0.92 -4.23
N LYS A 365 2.42 -1.34 -5.27
CA LYS A 365 1.88 -0.42 -6.24
C LYS A 365 0.68 0.34 -5.67
N PHE A 366 0.57 1.58 -6.10
CA PHE A 366 -0.70 2.28 -6.14
C PHE A 366 -1.20 2.42 -7.57
N TYR A 367 -2.48 2.70 -7.70
CA TYR A 367 -3.16 3.01 -8.95
C TYR A 367 -3.98 4.29 -8.77
N LEU A 368 -3.82 5.25 -9.67
CA LEU A 368 -4.61 6.49 -9.76
C LEU A 368 -5.50 6.40 -10.99
N GLN A 369 -6.81 6.52 -10.79
CA GLN A 369 -7.79 6.47 -11.85
C GLN A 369 -8.25 7.87 -12.26
N ALA A 370 -8.34 8.08 -13.57
CA ALA A 370 -8.78 9.34 -14.17
C ALA A 370 -10.31 9.53 -14.16
N ASP A 371 -11.06 8.51 -13.73
CA ASP A 371 -12.50 8.60 -13.61
C ASP A 371 -13.03 7.67 -12.49
N GLY A 372 -14.18 8.05 -11.95
CA GLY A 372 -14.79 7.47 -10.77
C GLY A 372 -16.06 6.66 -11.03
N LEU A 373 -16.18 5.99 -12.18
CA LEU A 373 -17.37 5.17 -12.48
C LEU A 373 -17.69 4.24 -11.31
N ARG A 374 -18.95 4.32 -10.84
CA ARG A 374 -19.44 3.41 -9.79
C ARG A 374 -19.36 1.99 -10.34
N ILE A 375 -18.45 1.18 -9.78
CA ILE A 375 -18.55 -0.27 -9.89
C ILE A 375 -19.90 -0.65 -9.28
N ALA A 376 -20.89 -0.91 -10.14
CA ALA A 376 -22.23 -1.24 -9.69
C ALA A 376 -22.16 -2.56 -8.90
N TYR A 377 -22.56 -2.52 -7.63
CA TYR A 377 -22.67 -3.73 -6.83
C TYR A 377 -23.68 -4.68 -7.51
N SER A 378 -23.28 -5.95 -7.64
CA SER A 378 -23.95 -7.03 -8.40
C SER A 378 -25.44 -7.27 -8.14
N ARG A 379 -26.04 -6.64 -7.13
CA ARG A 379 -27.48 -6.76 -6.86
C ARG A 379 -28.35 -6.13 -7.94
N ASP A 380 -27.83 -5.19 -8.73
CA ASP A 380 -28.64 -4.43 -9.68
C ASP A 380 -28.78 -5.08 -11.07
N LEU A 381 -27.93 -6.04 -11.48
CA LEU A 381 -27.66 -6.23 -12.93
C LEU A 381 -27.59 -7.68 -13.48
N GLY A 382 -27.87 -8.72 -12.70
CA GLY A 382 -28.01 -10.09 -13.25
C GLY A 382 -26.77 -10.74 -13.91
N LYS A 383 -25.59 -10.08 -13.93
CA LYS A 383 -24.28 -10.70 -14.20
C LYS A 383 -23.50 -10.89 -12.89
N PRO A 384 -22.79 -12.03 -12.71
CA PRO A 384 -21.97 -12.24 -11.53
C PRO A 384 -20.77 -11.27 -11.54
N TYR A 385 -20.55 -10.61 -10.40
CA TYR A 385 -19.34 -9.81 -10.14
C TYR A 385 -18.10 -10.70 -10.23
N ASP A 386 -17.15 -10.34 -11.09
CA ASP A 386 -15.82 -10.98 -11.18
C ASP A 386 -14.74 -10.03 -10.63
N PRO A 387 -14.23 -10.26 -9.41
CA PRO A 387 -13.17 -9.45 -8.82
C PRO A 387 -11.91 -9.38 -9.69
N LEU A 388 -11.57 -10.45 -10.43
CA LEU A 388 -10.33 -10.50 -11.21
C LEU A 388 -10.37 -9.57 -12.42
N SER A 389 -11.53 -9.49 -13.09
CA SER A 389 -11.74 -8.56 -14.21
C SER A 389 -11.57 -7.11 -13.77
N VAL A 390 -12.12 -6.73 -12.61
CA VAL A 390 -12.01 -5.37 -12.05
C VAL A 390 -10.55 -5.05 -11.72
N ILE A 391 -9.83 -5.98 -11.10
CA ILE A 391 -8.40 -5.81 -10.76
C ILE A 391 -7.56 -5.59 -12.01
N ASN A 392 -7.75 -6.42 -13.04
CA ASN A 392 -7.00 -6.29 -14.28
C ASN A 392 -7.30 -4.96 -14.97
N ASN A 393 -8.56 -4.52 -14.96
CA ASN A 393 -8.94 -3.24 -15.52
C ASN A 393 -8.26 -2.06 -14.78
N ILE A 394 -8.25 -2.06 -13.43
CA ILE A 394 -7.51 -1.08 -12.63
C ILE A 394 -6.02 -1.08 -13.02
N ARG A 395 -5.39 -2.25 -13.11
CA ARG A 395 -3.95 -2.36 -13.41
C ARG A 395 -3.58 -1.84 -14.78
N THR A 396 -4.47 -1.99 -15.77
CA THR A 396 -4.20 -1.62 -17.16
C THR A 396 -4.57 -0.16 -17.44
N ASN A 397 -5.65 0.34 -16.83
CA ASN A 397 -6.22 1.65 -17.19
C ASN A 397 -5.91 2.76 -16.17
N SER A 398 -5.08 2.49 -15.16
CA SER A 398 -4.66 3.48 -14.17
C SER A 398 -3.20 3.90 -14.39
N TYR A 399 -2.89 5.15 -14.02
CA TYR A 399 -1.51 5.51 -13.75
C TYR A 399 -1.04 4.77 -12.49
N SER A 400 0.18 4.25 -12.49
CA SER A 400 0.69 3.50 -11.34
C SER A 400 2.08 3.95 -10.94
N GLY A 401 2.35 3.86 -9.65
CA GLY A 401 3.65 4.08 -9.05
C GLY A 401 3.82 3.21 -7.82
N PHE A 402 4.84 3.48 -7.02
CA PHE A 402 5.10 2.75 -5.79
C PHE A 402 4.88 3.65 -4.57
N THR A 403 4.36 3.06 -3.52
CA THR A 403 4.27 3.64 -2.17
C THR A 403 4.47 2.52 -1.14
N ILE A 404 4.39 2.85 0.13
CA ILE A 404 4.43 1.84 1.19
C ILE A 404 3.03 1.49 1.69
N VAL A 405 2.80 0.20 1.91
CA VAL A 405 1.54 -0.30 2.46
C VAL A 405 1.82 -1.34 3.54
N PRO A 406 0.90 -1.54 4.51
CA PRO A 406 1.02 -2.61 5.48
C PRO A 406 0.92 -3.99 4.80
N SER A 407 2.05 -4.69 4.66
CA SER A 407 2.04 -6.07 4.21
C SER A 407 3.27 -6.85 4.68
N GLY A 408 3.07 -8.16 4.91
CA GLY A 408 4.13 -9.09 5.29
C GLY A 408 4.39 -9.16 6.80
N GLN A 409 4.08 -10.33 7.36
CA GLN A 409 4.95 -10.94 8.36
C GLN A 409 5.33 -12.31 7.77
N PRO A 410 6.61 -12.66 7.60
CA PRO A 410 6.94 -14.00 7.17
C PRO A 410 6.44 -15.01 8.21
N TYR A 411 5.71 -16.03 7.78
CA TYR A 411 5.17 -17.09 8.65
C TYR A 411 6.25 -17.81 9.48
N SER A 412 7.52 -17.74 9.06
CA SER A 412 8.69 -18.16 9.81
C SER A 412 9.78 -17.10 9.67
N LEU A 413 10.18 -16.48 10.78
CA LEU A 413 11.24 -15.47 10.79
C LEU A 413 12.61 -16.14 10.75
N ILE A 414 13.24 -16.13 9.58
CA ILE A 414 14.67 -16.43 9.43
C ILE A 414 15.40 -15.08 9.42
N LEU A 415 16.15 -14.77 10.48
CA LEU A 415 16.77 -13.44 10.68
C LEU A 415 17.60 -12.97 9.49
N ASN A 416 18.37 -13.89 8.88
CA ASN A 416 19.17 -13.57 7.69
C ASN A 416 18.32 -13.19 6.48
N ASN A 417 17.19 -13.86 6.24
CA ASN A 417 16.28 -13.54 5.13
C ASN A 417 15.57 -12.19 5.38
N PHE A 418 15.35 -11.84 6.65
CA PHE A 418 14.78 -10.55 7.01
C PHE A 418 15.77 -9.40 6.72
N LEU A 419 17.07 -9.60 6.98
CA LEU A 419 18.10 -8.64 6.56
C LEU A 419 18.20 -8.49 5.04
N ASP A 420 17.98 -9.57 4.28
CA ASP A 420 17.88 -9.48 2.81
C ASP A 420 16.69 -8.62 2.36
N THR A 421 15.59 -8.66 3.11
CA THR A 421 14.43 -7.79 2.86
C THR A 421 14.77 -6.32 3.16
N LEU A 422 15.49 -6.03 4.24
CA LEU A 422 15.97 -4.68 4.57
C LEU A 422 16.94 -4.13 3.52
N LEU A 423 17.87 -4.96 3.02
CA LEU A 423 18.75 -4.62 1.91
C LEU A 423 17.95 -4.31 0.63
N TYR A 424 16.95 -5.13 0.30
CA TYR A 424 16.05 -4.88 -0.82
C TYR A 424 15.30 -3.55 -0.66
N PHE A 425 14.76 -3.25 0.53
CA PHE A 425 14.08 -1.99 0.78
C PHE A 425 15.01 -0.78 0.66
N ASN A 426 16.26 -0.89 1.13
CA ASN A 426 17.25 0.18 0.98
C ASN A 426 17.54 0.48 -0.50
N GLN A 427 17.82 -0.56 -1.30
CA GLN A 427 18.09 -0.41 -2.74
C GLN A 427 16.88 0.12 -3.52
N SER A 428 15.70 -0.44 -3.25
CA SER A 428 14.46 0.01 -3.89
C SER A 428 14.14 1.45 -3.53
N SER A 429 14.37 1.86 -2.28
CA SER A 429 14.17 3.24 -1.84
C SER A 429 15.12 4.21 -2.56
N LEU A 430 16.36 3.83 -2.85
CA LEU A 430 17.24 4.63 -3.69
C LEU A 430 16.74 4.74 -5.14
N GLN A 431 16.32 3.62 -5.75
CA GLN A 431 15.81 3.60 -7.12
C GLN A 431 14.53 4.42 -7.30
N LEU A 432 13.67 4.43 -6.27
CA LEU A 432 12.43 5.21 -6.22
C LEU A 432 12.66 6.68 -5.84
N GLY A 433 13.90 7.10 -5.56
CA GLY A 433 14.24 8.45 -5.11
C GLY A 433 13.83 8.76 -3.66
N TRP A 434 13.41 7.76 -2.90
CA TRP A 434 13.06 7.87 -1.48
C TRP A 434 14.29 8.03 -0.58
N ILE A 435 15.43 7.49 -1.01
CA ILE A 435 16.76 7.86 -0.50
C ILE A 435 17.37 8.82 -1.52
N LYS A 436 17.70 10.04 -1.10
CA LYS A 436 18.08 11.11 -2.04
C LYS A 436 19.43 10.91 -2.71
N ASN A 437 20.34 10.12 -2.12
CA ASN A 437 21.71 10.01 -2.61
C ASN A 437 22.35 8.63 -2.31
N GLN A 438 23.24 8.21 -3.21
CA GLN A 438 23.96 6.93 -3.12
C GLN A 438 24.77 6.76 -1.81
N PRO A 439 25.47 7.77 -1.27
CA PRO A 439 26.20 7.62 -0.01
C PRO A 439 25.31 7.20 1.17
N THR A 440 24.09 7.74 1.25
CA THR A 440 23.12 7.35 2.29
C THR A 440 22.72 5.89 2.14
N ALA A 441 22.41 5.43 0.92
CA ALA A 441 22.08 4.03 0.66
C ALA A 441 23.26 3.10 1.03
N ASN A 442 24.48 3.43 0.60
CA ASN A 442 25.68 2.64 0.89
C ASN A 442 25.94 2.48 2.40
N LYS A 443 25.63 3.52 3.20
CA LYS A 443 25.72 3.47 4.67
C LYS A 443 24.82 2.37 5.24
N TYR A 444 23.54 2.35 4.88
CA TYR A 444 22.61 1.34 5.35
C TYR A 444 22.95 -0.07 4.82
N ASP A 445 23.38 -0.20 3.57
CA ASP A 445 23.85 -1.50 3.04
C ASP A 445 25.01 -2.03 3.88
N SER A 446 25.98 -1.17 4.22
CA SER A 446 27.14 -1.56 5.01
C SER A 446 26.72 -2.02 6.41
N LEU A 447 25.81 -1.30 7.06
CA LEU A 447 25.30 -1.66 8.38
C LEU A 447 24.50 -2.98 8.34
N PHE A 448 23.60 -3.16 7.38
CA PHE A 448 22.81 -4.39 7.26
C PHE A 448 23.67 -5.61 6.90
N ASN A 449 24.67 -5.46 6.03
CA ASN A 449 25.62 -6.53 5.71
C ASN A 449 26.51 -6.90 6.91
N LEU A 450 26.91 -5.91 7.71
CA LEU A 450 27.66 -6.14 8.95
C LEU A 450 26.80 -6.90 9.96
N ALA A 451 25.56 -6.48 10.19
CA ALA A 451 24.61 -7.18 11.06
C ALA A 451 24.39 -8.64 10.59
N LYS A 452 24.26 -8.85 9.28
CA LYS A 452 24.11 -10.20 8.69
C LYS A 452 25.32 -11.08 8.97
N THR A 453 26.52 -10.54 8.78
CA THR A 453 27.78 -11.25 9.07
C THR A 453 27.89 -11.62 10.55
N GLN A 454 27.52 -10.71 11.45
CA GLN A 454 27.56 -10.96 12.90
C GLN A 454 26.56 -12.04 13.33
N LEU A 455 25.34 -12.07 12.76
CA LEU A 455 24.38 -13.14 13.01
C LEU A 455 24.89 -14.50 12.52
N GLN A 456 25.53 -14.54 11.34
CA GLN A 456 26.15 -15.77 10.82
C GLN A 456 27.30 -16.29 11.69
N GLN A 457 27.94 -15.40 12.45
CA GLN A 457 28.99 -15.72 13.42
C GLN A 457 28.42 -16.08 14.81
N ASN A 458 27.10 -16.19 14.97
CA ASN A 458 26.43 -16.36 16.28
C ASN A 458 26.75 -15.24 17.29
N ASN A 459 27.01 -14.03 16.80
CA ASN A 459 27.29 -12.85 17.62
C ASN A 459 26.07 -11.92 17.62
N ASN A 460 25.01 -12.36 18.31
CA ASN A 460 23.74 -11.63 18.35
C ASN A 460 23.87 -10.26 19.02
N ASN A 461 24.74 -10.12 20.02
CA ASN A 461 25.00 -8.85 20.70
C ASN A 461 25.59 -7.81 19.75
N ALA A 462 26.58 -8.17 18.95
CA ALA A 462 27.16 -7.24 17.97
C ALA A 462 26.15 -6.87 16.88
N ALA A 463 25.37 -7.84 16.38
CA ALA A 463 24.29 -7.58 15.44
C ALA A 463 23.26 -6.60 16.01
N ARG A 464 22.88 -6.76 17.29
CA ARG A 464 21.96 -5.86 17.99
C ARG A 464 22.52 -4.44 18.05
N THR A 465 23.77 -4.27 18.42
CA THR A 465 24.44 -2.96 18.45
C THR A 465 24.44 -2.31 17.06
N THR A 466 24.78 -3.05 16.02
CA THR A 466 24.78 -2.54 14.64
C THR A 466 23.37 -2.12 14.19
N LEU A 467 22.33 -2.89 14.53
CA LEU A 467 20.94 -2.51 14.23
C LEU A 467 20.46 -1.32 15.05
N GLN A 468 20.94 -1.13 16.29
CA GLN A 468 20.70 0.10 17.05
C GLN A 468 21.36 1.32 16.39
N THR A 469 22.56 1.16 15.83
CA THR A 469 23.19 2.21 15.01
C THR A 469 22.34 2.54 13.79
N VAL A 470 21.76 1.55 13.10
CA VAL A 470 20.79 1.82 12.01
C VAL A 470 19.64 2.71 12.48
N LEU A 471 19.06 2.42 13.66
CA LEU A 471 17.97 3.23 14.21
C LEU A 471 18.40 4.66 14.59
N GLN A 472 19.65 4.86 15.00
CA GLN A 472 20.18 6.21 15.24
C GLN A 472 20.35 6.97 13.93
N GLU A 473 21.01 6.35 12.95
CA GLU A 473 21.28 6.95 11.64
C GLU A 473 19.98 7.28 10.87
N VAL A 474 18.97 6.40 10.91
CA VAL A 474 17.70 6.63 10.20
C VAL A 474 16.95 7.84 10.75
N ASN A 475 17.05 8.10 12.06
CA ASN A 475 16.48 9.31 12.67
C ASN A 475 17.25 10.57 12.23
N ILE A 476 18.58 10.52 12.13
CA ILE A 476 19.39 11.64 11.65
C ILE A 476 19.07 11.95 10.18
N ASP A 477 19.05 10.93 9.34
CA ASP A 477 18.84 11.08 7.90
C ASP A 477 17.41 11.43 7.51
N SER A 478 16.43 11.17 8.39
CA SER A 478 15.00 11.46 8.16
C SER A 478 14.68 12.91 7.78
N THR A 479 15.56 13.85 8.12
CA THR A 479 15.34 15.28 7.86
C THR A 479 15.67 15.65 6.42
N ASN A 480 16.80 15.16 5.90
CA ASN A 480 17.39 15.67 4.67
C ASN A 480 17.70 14.62 3.62
N ASN A 481 17.84 13.35 3.99
CA ASN A 481 18.32 12.29 3.10
C ASN A 481 17.26 11.23 2.79
N LEU A 482 16.21 11.12 3.61
CA LEU A 482 15.13 10.15 3.45
C LEU A 482 13.78 10.84 3.29
N THR A 483 12.91 10.24 2.50
CA THR A 483 11.46 10.47 2.55
C THR A 483 10.85 9.71 3.74
N SER A 484 9.57 9.97 4.03
CA SER A 484 8.80 9.24 5.05
C SER A 484 8.76 7.73 4.81
N GLU A 485 8.79 7.32 3.56
CA GLU A 485 8.67 5.94 3.10
C GLU A 485 9.96 5.17 3.38
N ALA A 486 11.10 5.71 2.93
CA ALA A 486 12.41 5.14 3.25
C ALA A 486 12.64 5.09 4.75
N TYR A 487 12.28 6.16 5.47
CA TYR A 487 12.33 6.20 6.93
C TYR A 487 11.54 5.06 7.56
N ALA A 488 10.26 4.91 7.18
CA ALA A 488 9.38 3.89 7.75
C ALA A 488 9.85 2.47 7.42
N LEU A 489 10.28 2.22 6.18
CA LEU A 489 10.80 0.91 5.75
C LEU A 489 12.03 0.51 6.56
N ILE A 490 13.00 1.40 6.73
CA ILE A 490 14.25 1.12 7.45
C ILE A 490 13.97 1.00 8.95
N LYS A 491 13.30 2.00 9.54
CA LYS A 491 13.09 2.08 10.99
C LYS A 491 12.24 0.94 11.51
N TYR A 492 10.99 0.82 11.03
CA TYR A 492 10.01 -0.07 11.67
C TYR A 492 10.33 -1.54 11.43
N ASN A 493 10.88 -1.90 10.26
CA ASN A 493 11.37 -3.26 10.04
C ASN A 493 12.62 -3.56 10.90
N THR A 494 13.52 -2.60 11.11
CA THR A 494 14.68 -2.79 11.99
C THR A 494 14.29 -2.94 13.47
N GLU A 495 13.34 -2.13 13.95
CA GLU A 495 12.75 -2.26 15.30
C GLU A 495 12.11 -3.64 15.49
N TYR A 496 11.36 -4.11 14.48
CA TYR A 496 10.80 -5.45 14.49
C TYR A 496 11.88 -6.53 14.57
N LEU A 497 12.94 -6.45 13.75
CA LEU A 497 14.06 -7.40 13.81
C LEU A 497 14.73 -7.42 15.19
N LEU A 498 14.98 -6.25 15.77
CA LEU A 498 15.56 -6.10 17.11
C LEU A 498 14.68 -6.73 18.20
N SER A 499 13.36 -6.66 18.07
CA SER A 499 12.41 -7.30 19.01
C SER A 499 12.48 -8.84 18.98
N LYS A 500 13.09 -9.42 17.93
CA LYS A 500 13.19 -10.86 17.71
C LYS A 500 14.57 -11.42 18.05
N LEU A 501 15.56 -10.54 18.20
CA LEU A 501 16.84 -10.86 18.81
C LEU A 501 16.68 -10.86 20.33
N SER A 502 17.31 -11.81 21.02
CA SER A 502 17.40 -11.78 22.49
C SER A 502 17.99 -10.46 22.97
N GLU A 503 17.48 -9.95 24.10
CA GLU A 503 17.98 -8.71 24.70
C GLU A 503 19.48 -8.80 24.98
N GLN A 504 20.16 -7.64 24.94
CA GLN A 504 21.58 -7.56 25.23
C GLN A 504 21.81 -8.00 26.67
N SER A 505 22.42 -9.17 26.83
CA SER A 505 22.77 -9.70 28.13
C SER A 505 24.00 -8.97 28.67
N VAL A 506 23.97 -8.58 29.94
CA VAL A 506 25.16 -8.13 30.66
C VAL A 506 26.24 -9.21 30.57
N LEU A 507 27.51 -8.79 30.45
CA LEU A 507 28.65 -9.70 30.43
C LEU A 507 28.71 -10.46 31.76
N ASP A 508 28.48 -11.77 31.70
CA ASP A 508 28.42 -12.64 32.87
C ASP A 508 28.99 -14.02 32.56
N ILE A 509 29.43 -14.72 33.59
CA ILE A 509 29.94 -16.08 33.54
C ILE A 509 29.15 -16.97 34.52
N SER A 510 28.43 -17.94 33.96
CA SER A 510 27.53 -18.81 34.74
C SER A 510 28.16 -20.13 35.12
N SER A 511 29.08 -20.66 34.30
CA SER A 511 29.81 -21.89 34.63
C SER A 511 31.14 -22.02 33.90
N ILE A 512 32.06 -22.77 34.51
CA ILE A 512 33.31 -23.23 33.90
C ILE A 512 33.37 -24.75 33.94
N ASN A 513 33.90 -25.35 32.88
CA ASN A 513 34.03 -26.79 32.77
C ASN A 513 35.34 -27.19 32.07
N PRO A 514 36.26 -27.91 32.73
CA PRO A 514 36.20 -28.38 34.11
C PRO A 514 36.26 -27.24 35.14
N ALA A 515 35.78 -27.49 36.36
CA ALA A 515 35.82 -26.53 37.48
C ALA A 515 36.86 -26.90 38.56
N MET A 516 37.40 -28.13 38.53
CA MET A 516 38.38 -28.61 39.49
C MET A 516 39.39 -29.56 38.85
N SER A 517 40.63 -29.57 39.32
CA SER A 517 41.58 -30.64 39.04
C SER A 517 42.49 -30.97 40.22
N LEU A 518 43.19 -32.07 40.11
CA LEU A 518 44.38 -32.31 40.92
C LEU A 518 45.54 -31.42 40.44
N VAL A 519 46.54 -31.19 41.30
CA VAL A 519 47.81 -30.55 40.92
C VAL A 519 48.51 -31.30 39.78
N ASN A 520 49.09 -30.54 38.86
CA ASN A 520 49.83 -31.03 37.68
C ASN A 520 49.03 -31.97 36.76
N PRO A 521 47.81 -31.61 36.31
CA PRO A 521 47.02 -32.43 35.39
C PRO A 521 47.44 -32.26 33.91
N GLY A 522 48.49 -31.49 33.62
CA GLY A 522 48.83 -31.07 32.25
C GLY A 522 47.91 -29.94 31.74
N ALA A 523 48.13 -29.51 30.50
CA ALA A 523 47.30 -28.51 29.85
C ALA A 523 45.94 -29.08 29.44
N PHE A 524 44.91 -28.25 29.42
CA PHE A 524 43.56 -28.64 29.00
C PHE A 524 42.76 -27.45 28.50
N THR A 525 41.67 -27.73 27.78
CA THR A 525 40.70 -26.73 27.36
C THR A 525 39.57 -26.62 28.38
N MET A 526 39.30 -25.40 28.83
CA MET A 526 38.17 -25.07 29.69
C MET A 526 37.07 -24.42 28.84
N ALA A 527 35.88 -24.99 28.86
CA ALA A 527 34.68 -24.33 28.35
C ALA A 527 34.18 -23.34 29.41
N VAL A 528 33.96 -22.10 28.99
CA VAL A 528 33.39 -21.03 29.81
C VAL A 528 32.01 -20.70 29.23
N LYS A 529 30.97 -20.85 30.04
CA LYS A 529 29.59 -20.54 29.65
C LYS A 529 29.09 -19.33 30.42
N GLY A 530 28.28 -18.52 29.76
CA GLY A 530 27.82 -17.26 30.30
C GLY A 530 26.95 -16.52 29.31
N THR A 531 26.99 -15.20 29.38
CA THR A 531 26.25 -14.30 28.49
C THR A 531 27.10 -13.07 28.17
N GLY A 532 26.78 -12.37 27.08
CA GLY A 532 27.47 -11.12 26.72
C GLY A 532 28.82 -11.31 26.04
N PHE A 533 29.20 -12.53 25.67
CA PHE A 533 30.49 -12.75 25.01
C PHE A 533 30.51 -12.19 23.59
N THR A 534 31.70 -11.76 23.16
CA THR A 534 31.97 -11.26 21.81
C THR A 534 33.23 -11.92 21.24
N THR A 535 33.53 -11.69 19.97
CA THR A 535 34.77 -12.17 19.35
C THR A 535 36.04 -11.60 19.97
N ASN A 536 35.94 -10.49 20.73
CA ASN A 536 37.04 -9.88 21.46
C ASN A 536 37.19 -10.44 22.88
N SER A 537 36.28 -11.32 23.31
CA SER A 537 36.30 -11.86 24.67
C SER A 537 37.54 -12.71 24.94
N THR A 538 38.19 -12.42 26.06
CA THR A 538 39.37 -13.13 26.56
C THR A 538 39.11 -13.64 27.97
N VAL A 539 39.35 -14.93 28.19
CA VAL A 539 39.28 -15.55 29.52
C VAL A 539 40.58 -15.27 30.28
N TYR A 540 40.45 -14.78 31.50
CA TYR A 540 41.54 -14.58 32.45
C TYR A 540 41.53 -15.68 33.50
N PHE A 541 42.68 -16.31 33.73
CA PHE A 541 42.87 -17.33 34.75
C PHE A 541 43.91 -16.84 35.74
N ASN A 542 43.48 -16.57 36.98
CA ASN A 542 44.30 -15.99 38.05
C ASN A 542 45.02 -14.70 37.63
N GLY A 543 44.27 -13.81 36.97
CA GLY A 543 44.76 -12.52 36.47
C GLY A 543 45.56 -12.57 35.17
N SER A 544 45.88 -13.76 34.63
CA SER A 544 46.60 -13.91 33.37
C SER A 544 45.66 -14.26 32.22
N ALA A 545 45.75 -13.54 31.10
CA ALA A 545 44.98 -13.81 29.89
C ALA A 545 45.34 -15.18 29.28
N ARG A 546 44.33 -15.90 28.79
CA ARG A 546 44.48 -17.19 28.11
C ARG A 546 44.03 -17.12 26.66
N ALA A 547 44.66 -17.94 25.83
CA ALA A 547 44.24 -18.13 24.44
C ALA A 547 42.77 -18.59 24.45
N THR A 548 41.90 -17.74 23.93
CA THR A 548 40.44 -17.89 24.00
C THR A 548 39.88 -18.01 22.59
N THR A 549 38.98 -18.96 22.38
CA THR A 549 38.23 -19.16 21.14
C THR A 549 36.77 -18.85 21.40
N PHE A 550 36.23 -17.86 20.69
CA PHE A 550 34.81 -17.53 20.70
C PHE A 550 34.02 -18.59 19.93
N ILE A 551 32.96 -19.13 20.55
CA ILE A 551 32.07 -20.12 19.92
C ILE A 551 30.68 -19.50 19.66
N SER A 552 30.16 -18.78 20.65
CA SER A 552 28.91 -18.01 20.58
C SER A 552 28.90 -16.95 21.68
N ASP A 553 27.90 -16.07 21.66
CA ASP A 553 27.63 -15.08 22.71
C ASP A 553 27.45 -15.65 24.14
N SER A 554 27.38 -16.98 24.28
CA SER A 554 27.23 -17.70 25.54
C SER A 554 28.28 -18.77 25.81
N VAL A 555 29.23 -19.00 24.88
CA VAL A 555 30.28 -20.02 25.03
C VAL A 555 31.64 -19.53 24.52
N LEU A 556 32.65 -19.66 25.37
CA LEU A 556 34.07 -19.53 25.04
C LEU A 556 34.82 -20.82 25.37
N ASN A 557 35.93 -21.07 24.68
CA ASN A 557 36.92 -22.08 25.06
C ASN A 557 38.25 -21.40 25.40
N ALA A 558 38.84 -21.72 26.54
CA ALA A 558 40.14 -21.19 26.97
C ALA A 558 41.17 -22.31 27.14
N GLN A 559 42.40 -22.09 26.66
CA GLN A 559 43.51 -23.00 26.92
C GLN A 559 44.16 -22.70 28.28
N ILE A 560 44.04 -23.64 29.21
CA ILE A 560 44.70 -23.58 30.52
C ILE A 560 46.03 -24.33 30.43
N LEU A 561 47.12 -23.66 30.82
CA LEU A 561 48.47 -24.22 30.73
C LEU A 561 48.76 -25.10 31.94
N SER A 562 49.70 -26.04 31.79
CA SER A 562 50.13 -26.90 32.90
C SER A 562 50.71 -26.13 34.08
N THR A 563 51.36 -24.99 33.81
CA THR A 563 51.92 -24.10 34.83
C THR A 563 50.85 -23.46 35.71
N ASP A 564 49.65 -23.24 35.17
CA ASP A 564 48.56 -22.52 35.85
C ASP A 564 47.97 -23.34 37.00
N VAL A 565 48.10 -24.65 36.91
CA VAL A 565 47.49 -25.65 37.78
C VAL A 565 48.55 -26.53 38.48
N SER A 566 49.75 -25.97 38.66
CA SER A 566 50.90 -26.65 39.27
C SER A 566 50.89 -26.65 40.80
N ALA A 567 50.16 -25.71 41.42
CA ALA A 567 50.00 -25.58 42.87
C ALA A 567 48.53 -25.73 43.28
N ALA A 568 48.30 -26.19 44.51
CA ALA A 568 46.94 -26.26 45.05
C ALA A 568 46.47 -24.86 45.47
N GLY A 569 45.21 -24.53 45.17
CA GLY A 569 44.66 -23.20 45.41
C GLY A 569 43.30 -22.96 44.76
N ASN A 570 42.73 -21.79 45.04
CA ASN A 570 41.54 -21.27 44.39
C ASN A 570 41.99 -20.23 43.36
N TYR A 571 41.66 -20.47 42.09
CA TYR A 571 42.09 -19.65 40.97
C TYR A 571 40.88 -18.91 40.40
N PRO A 572 40.82 -17.58 40.50
CA PRO A 572 39.72 -16.81 39.94
C PRO A 572 39.74 -16.87 38.41
N VAL A 573 38.58 -17.06 37.81
CA VAL A 573 38.34 -17.11 36.37
C VAL A 573 37.25 -16.11 36.03
N TRP A 574 37.54 -15.22 35.09
CA TRP A 574 36.62 -14.18 34.61
C TRP A 574 36.90 -13.88 33.14
N VAL A 575 36.00 -13.14 32.49
CA VAL A 575 36.06 -12.79 31.07
C VAL A 575 36.15 -11.27 30.94
N ASN A 576 37.04 -10.78 30.06
CA ASN A 576 37.02 -9.41 29.56
C ASN A 576 36.51 -9.41 28.12
N ASP A 577 35.59 -8.53 27.74
CA ASP A 577 35.09 -8.41 26.34
C ASP A 577 35.82 -7.35 25.49
N GLY A 578 36.88 -6.75 26.03
CA GLY A 578 37.58 -5.58 25.50
C GLY A 578 37.18 -4.26 26.15
N THR A 579 36.07 -4.22 26.89
CA THR A 579 35.54 -3.01 27.54
C THR A 579 35.17 -3.22 29.01
N THR A 580 34.55 -4.35 29.34
CA THR A 580 34.03 -4.69 30.67
C THR A 580 34.53 -6.06 31.14
N ASN A 581 34.45 -6.29 32.45
CA ASN A 581 34.78 -7.58 33.07
C ASN A 581 33.48 -8.26 33.53
N SER A 582 33.40 -9.58 33.36
CA SER A 582 32.35 -10.40 33.95
C SER A 582 32.52 -10.54 35.47
N ASP A 583 31.55 -11.19 36.09
CA ASP A 583 31.72 -11.82 37.41
C ASP A 583 32.87 -12.85 37.40
N THR A 584 33.22 -13.34 38.59
CA THR A 584 34.34 -14.28 38.78
C THR A 584 33.84 -15.63 39.29
N LEU A 585 34.20 -16.71 38.58
CA LEU A 585 34.10 -18.07 39.09
C LEU A 585 35.44 -18.57 39.62
N VAL A 586 35.41 -19.62 40.43
CA VAL A 586 36.61 -20.19 41.03
C VAL A 586 36.90 -21.56 40.43
N TYR A 587 38.06 -21.70 39.80
CA TYR A 587 38.63 -22.99 39.47
C TYR A 587 39.46 -23.50 40.65
N LYS A 588 39.22 -24.75 41.08
CA LYS A 588 39.90 -25.32 42.25
C LYS A 588 41.00 -26.30 41.84
N VAL A 589 42.23 -26.04 42.26
CA VAL A 589 43.32 -27.02 42.17
C VAL A 589 43.55 -27.61 43.55
N VAL A 590 43.49 -28.93 43.67
CA VAL A 590 43.59 -29.62 44.95
C VAL A 590 44.68 -30.68 44.95
N SER A 591 45.28 -30.95 46.10
CA SER A 591 46.23 -32.07 46.28
C SER A 591 45.51 -33.42 46.33
N THR A 592 44.30 -33.41 46.89
CA THR A 592 43.40 -34.56 47.01
C THR A 592 41.96 -34.10 46.72
N LEU A 593 41.17 -34.95 46.05
CA LEU A 593 39.78 -34.59 45.75
C LEU A 593 38.94 -34.58 47.04
N PRO A 594 38.08 -33.57 47.28
CA PRO A 594 37.22 -33.52 48.46
C PRO A 594 36.25 -34.70 48.56
N GLN A 595 35.72 -35.13 47.41
CA GLN A 595 34.86 -36.31 47.29
C GLN A 595 35.38 -37.24 46.19
N PRO A 596 35.11 -38.55 46.27
CA PRO A 596 35.63 -39.50 45.31
C PRO A 596 34.96 -39.38 43.93
N VAL A 597 35.75 -39.64 42.89
CA VAL A 597 35.26 -39.97 41.55
C VAL A 597 35.45 -41.47 41.36
N ARG A 598 34.37 -42.19 41.06
CA ARG A 598 34.34 -43.66 41.07
C ARG A 598 34.07 -44.18 39.65
N PRO A 599 34.86 -45.15 39.16
CA PRO A 599 34.54 -45.86 37.94
C PRO A 599 33.42 -46.86 38.23
N VAL A 600 32.54 -47.10 37.26
CA VAL A 600 31.44 -48.06 37.37
C VAL A 600 31.36 -48.89 36.10
N LEU A 601 31.50 -50.21 36.23
CA LEU A 601 31.13 -51.15 35.18
C LEU A 601 29.62 -51.34 35.25
N GLU A 602 28.93 -50.98 34.16
CA GLU A 602 27.49 -51.16 34.06
C GLU A 602 27.16 -52.61 33.71
N CYS A 603 27.81 -53.12 32.66
CA CYS A 603 27.62 -54.48 32.17
C CYS A 603 28.67 -54.85 31.11
N VAL A 604 28.73 -56.13 30.77
CA VAL A 604 29.53 -56.69 29.68
C VAL A 604 28.63 -57.39 28.66
N ARG A 605 28.82 -57.09 27.37
CA ARG A 605 28.14 -57.78 26.27
C ARG A 605 29.11 -58.78 25.63
N ASN A 606 28.67 -60.03 25.46
CA ASN A 606 29.34 -61.01 24.62
C ASN A 606 28.97 -60.73 23.15
N ASN A 607 29.97 -60.61 22.27
CA ASN A 607 29.73 -60.28 20.87
C ASN A 607 29.51 -61.52 19.98
N GLY A 608 29.60 -62.73 20.53
CA GLY A 608 29.36 -64.00 19.82
C GLY A 608 30.54 -64.52 19.00
N ASP A 609 31.64 -63.77 18.93
CA ASP A 609 32.86 -64.08 18.17
C ASP A 609 34.08 -64.35 19.08
N GLY A 610 33.85 -64.52 20.38
CA GLY A 610 34.91 -64.64 21.40
C GLY A 610 35.43 -63.30 21.93
N THR A 611 34.91 -62.17 21.46
CA THR A 611 35.17 -60.84 22.02
C THR A 611 34.02 -60.33 22.89
N TYR A 612 34.32 -59.32 23.70
CA TYR A 612 33.37 -58.72 24.63
C TYR A 612 33.43 -57.19 24.54
N THR A 613 32.32 -56.53 24.82
CA THR A 613 32.24 -55.05 24.96
C THR A 613 31.83 -54.70 26.38
N ALA A 614 32.69 -54.00 27.12
CA ALA A 614 32.40 -53.47 28.45
C ALA A 614 31.80 -52.07 28.36
N PHE A 615 30.71 -51.82 29.11
CA PHE A 615 30.06 -50.52 29.20
C PHE A 615 30.41 -49.88 30.55
N PHE A 616 31.10 -48.74 30.51
CA PHE A 616 31.54 -48.04 31.70
C PHE A 616 30.78 -46.73 31.89
N GLY A 617 30.40 -46.44 33.12
CA GLY A 617 29.98 -45.13 33.59
C GLY A 617 30.81 -44.71 34.80
N TYR A 618 30.48 -43.58 35.40
CA TYR A 618 31.17 -43.11 36.61
C TYR A 618 30.20 -42.41 37.57
N LYS A 619 30.65 -42.20 38.81
CA LYS A 619 30.00 -41.31 39.77
C LYS A 619 31.02 -40.30 40.30
N ASN A 620 30.77 -39.02 40.07
CA ASN A 620 31.51 -37.95 40.70
C ASN A 620 30.70 -37.43 41.90
N ASP A 621 31.15 -37.71 43.12
CA ASP A 621 30.49 -37.25 44.34
C ASP A 621 30.83 -35.76 44.67
N ASN A 622 31.70 -35.10 43.89
CA ASN A 622 31.94 -33.66 44.03
C ASN A 622 30.80 -32.86 43.43
N SER A 623 30.51 -31.68 43.97
CA SER A 623 29.45 -30.79 43.47
C SER A 623 29.79 -30.08 42.15
N VAL A 624 31.00 -30.27 41.62
CA VAL A 624 31.52 -29.62 40.42
C VAL A 624 32.21 -30.63 39.51
N SER A 625 32.41 -30.28 38.24
CA SER A 625 33.13 -31.12 37.29
C SER A 625 34.62 -31.20 37.63
N VAL A 626 35.20 -32.39 37.50
CA VAL A 626 36.61 -32.66 37.84
C VAL A 626 37.36 -33.12 36.60
N TYR A 627 38.50 -32.50 36.33
CA TYR A 627 39.44 -32.93 35.29
C TYR A 627 40.45 -33.92 35.84
N ILE A 628 40.47 -35.12 35.26
CA ILE A 628 41.43 -36.18 35.53
C ILE A 628 41.93 -36.70 34.17
N PRO A 629 43.09 -36.21 33.68
CA PRO A 629 43.63 -36.62 32.39
C PRO A 629 43.97 -38.11 32.39
N VAL A 630 44.07 -38.71 31.19
CA VAL A 630 44.59 -40.07 31.06
C VAL A 630 46.00 -40.15 31.65
N GLY A 631 46.24 -41.14 32.51
CA GLY A 631 47.49 -41.32 33.22
C GLY A 631 47.31 -42.22 34.45
N ASN A 632 48.23 -42.16 35.41
CA ASN A 632 48.21 -43.08 36.56
C ASN A 632 46.91 -43.06 37.39
N LYS A 633 46.19 -41.93 37.37
CA LYS A 633 44.91 -41.73 38.06
C LYS A 633 43.69 -41.92 37.14
N ASN A 634 43.86 -42.22 35.86
CA ASN A 634 42.78 -42.50 34.91
C ASN A 634 43.32 -43.38 33.77
N LYS A 635 43.43 -44.68 34.03
CA LYS A 635 44.05 -45.64 33.09
C LYS A 635 43.34 -46.98 33.05
N PHE A 636 43.48 -47.65 31.91
CA PHE A 636 43.16 -49.07 31.79
C PHE A 636 44.38 -49.98 32.00
N THR A 637 44.13 -51.19 32.48
CA THR A 637 45.09 -52.29 32.55
C THR A 637 44.38 -53.58 32.10
N PRO A 638 44.97 -54.39 31.20
CA PRO A 638 46.27 -54.20 30.55
C PRO A 638 46.29 -53.05 29.52
N THR A 639 47.50 -52.67 29.08
CA THR A 639 47.72 -51.59 28.09
C THR A 639 46.98 -51.85 26.77
N PRO A 640 46.64 -50.79 25.99
CA PRO A 640 46.94 -49.37 26.24
C PRO A 640 46.16 -48.77 27.42
N GLN A 641 46.77 -47.76 28.05
CA GLN A 641 46.16 -47.03 29.18
C GLN A 641 44.99 -46.16 28.73
N ASP A 642 45.05 -45.60 27.52
CA ASP A 642 43.97 -44.84 26.89
C ASP A 642 43.14 -45.80 26.02
N ARG A 643 41.85 -45.87 26.31
CA ARG A 643 40.85 -46.63 25.57
C ARG A 643 39.58 -45.81 25.36
N GLY A 644 39.70 -44.48 25.36
CA GLY A 644 38.56 -43.56 25.16
C GLY A 644 37.80 -43.19 26.43
N GLN A 645 38.40 -43.37 27.61
CA GLN A 645 37.79 -42.90 28.86
C GLN A 645 37.64 -41.37 28.90
N PRO A 646 36.61 -40.84 29.61
CA PRO A 646 36.47 -39.41 29.86
C PRO A 646 37.68 -38.81 30.56
N ARG A 647 37.94 -37.53 30.29
CA ARG A 647 38.93 -36.71 31.00
C ARG A 647 38.29 -35.67 31.92
N VAL A 648 37.08 -35.25 31.60
CA VAL A 648 36.24 -34.38 32.43
C VAL A 648 35.09 -35.23 32.99
N PHE A 649 34.92 -35.18 34.31
CA PHE A 649 33.92 -35.94 35.03
C PHE A 649 32.90 -34.96 35.61
N GLU A 650 31.76 -34.80 34.95
CA GLU A 650 30.64 -33.99 35.43
C GLU A 650 30.14 -34.47 36.79
N SER A 651 29.57 -33.57 37.59
CA SER A 651 28.97 -33.91 38.89
C SER A 651 27.88 -34.98 38.75
N GLY A 652 27.75 -35.85 39.75
CA GLY A 652 26.68 -36.85 39.82
C GLY A 652 27.01 -38.20 39.17
N ARG A 653 25.97 -39.00 38.91
CA ARG A 653 26.06 -40.35 38.36
C ARG A 653 25.80 -40.33 36.85
N HIS A 654 26.74 -40.86 36.08
CA HIS A 654 26.68 -40.91 34.62
C HIS A 654 26.82 -42.36 34.16
N TYR A 655 25.79 -42.88 33.49
CA TYR A 655 25.69 -44.30 33.10
C TYR A 655 26.17 -44.50 31.67
N LYS A 656 26.85 -45.63 31.40
CA LYS A 656 27.25 -46.09 30.04
C LYS A 656 27.90 -44.98 29.19
N VAL A 657 28.77 -44.17 29.80
CA VAL A 657 29.41 -43.00 29.19
C VAL A 657 30.33 -43.38 28.02
N PHE A 658 30.98 -44.53 28.09
CA PHE A 658 31.83 -45.03 27.01
C PHE A 658 31.89 -46.57 27.04
N THR A 659 32.46 -47.14 25.96
CA THR A 659 32.60 -48.60 25.82
C THR A 659 34.03 -48.98 25.46
N VAL A 660 34.41 -50.20 25.84
CA VAL A 660 35.73 -50.77 25.51
C VAL A 660 35.57 -52.21 25.04
N ASN A 661 36.07 -52.50 23.84
CA ASN A 661 36.18 -53.87 23.34
C ASN A 661 37.41 -54.56 23.95
N PHE A 662 37.25 -55.82 24.35
CA PHE A 662 38.29 -56.63 24.99
C PHE A 662 38.07 -58.14 24.76
N ASN A 663 39.03 -58.95 25.16
CA ASN A 663 39.09 -60.40 24.88
C ASN A 663 38.46 -61.28 25.98
N GLY A 664 37.73 -60.71 26.94
CA GLY A 664 37.13 -61.45 28.05
C GLY A 664 38.03 -61.65 29.28
N SER A 665 39.33 -61.36 29.20
CA SER A 665 40.24 -61.29 30.36
C SER A 665 39.96 -60.05 31.21
N ASN A 666 40.52 -59.99 32.43
CA ASN A 666 40.33 -58.84 33.32
C ASN A 666 40.80 -57.52 32.67
N LEU A 667 39.86 -56.62 32.46
CA LEU A 667 40.06 -55.25 32.03
C LEU A 667 39.72 -54.31 33.20
N VAL A 668 40.74 -53.67 33.77
CA VAL A 668 40.61 -52.84 34.96
C VAL A 668 40.70 -51.36 34.57
N TRP A 669 39.65 -50.59 34.87
CA TRP A 669 39.70 -49.13 34.81
C TRP A 669 40.04 -48.57 36.19
N THR A 670 41.20 -47.93 36.31
CA THR A 670 41.62 -47.22 37.51
C THR A 670 41.30 -45.74 37.38
N LEU A 671 40.48 -45.21 38.28
CA LEU A 671 40.10 -43.81 38.37
C LEU A 671 40.32 -43.29 39.80
N ASN A 672 41.27 -42.36 39.94
CA ASN A 672 41.75 -41.74 41.17
C ASN A 672 41.92 -42.73 42.34
N GLY A 673 42.63 -43.84 42.10
CA GLY A 673 42.92 -44.87 43.10
C GLY A 673 41.79 -45.88 43.34
N ARG A 674 40.65 -45.74 42.66
CA ARG A 674 39.55 -46.73 42.67
C ARG A 674 39.55 -47.51 41.37
N THR A 675 39.05 -48.73 41.40
CA THR A 675 39.01 -49.60 40.22
C THR A 675 37.61 -50.12 39.92
N SER A 676 37.36 -50.38 38.64
CA SER A 676 36.24 -51.19 38.19
C SER A 676 36.74 -52.20 37.17
N THR A 677 36.37 -53.47 37.31
CA THR A 677 36.93 -54.57 36.52
C THR A 677 35.85 -55.23 35.68
N ALA A 678 36.06 -55.25 34.36
CA ALA A 678 35.30 -56.04 33.41
C ALA A 678 35.99 -57.37 33.11
N SER A 679 35.21 -58.42 32.94
CA SER A 679 35.63 -59.76 32.55
C SER A 679 34.49 -60.45 31.81
N SER A 680 34.78 -61.59 31.18
CA SER A 680 33.75 -62.48 30.64
C SER A 680 32.75 -62.99 31.70
N ASN A 681 33.13 -62.95 32.99
CA ASN A 681 32.28 -63.33 34.13
C ASN A 681 31.52 -62.16 34.76
N SER A 682 31.70 -60.93 34.26
CA SER A 682 30.99 -59.76 34.78
C SER A 682 29.51 -59.81 34.39
N ALA A 683 28.67 -59.04 35.11
CA ALA A 683 27.23 -59.00 34.86
C ALA A 683 26.92 -58.71 33.36
N PRO A 684 26.08 -59.54 32.70
CA PRO A 684 25.75 -59.35 31.30
C PRO A 684 24.90 -58.09 31.11
N CYS A 685 24.97 -57.49 29.93
CA CYS A 685 24.05 -56.41 29.57
C CYS A 685 22.66 -56.98 29.34
N ASN A 686 21.67 -56.44 30.09
CA ASN A 686 20.25 -56.68 29.85
C ASN A 686 19.77 -56.00 28.57
#